data_AF-A0A2H9SM83-F1
#
_entry.id   AF-A0A2H9SM83-F1
#
_cell.length_a   1.000
_cell.length_b   1.000
_cell.length_c   1.000
_cell.angle_alpha   90.00
_cell.angle_beta   90.00
_cell.angle_gamma   90.00
#
_symmetry.space_group_name_H-M   'P 1'
#
loop_
_entity.id
_entity.type
_entity.pdbx_description
1 polymer ?
#
loop_
_entity_poly.entity_id
_entity_poly.type
_entity_poly.pdbx_seq_one_letter_code
_entity_poly.pdbx_strand_id
1 'polypeptide(L)'
;MFHNKVPMHNAENLFIPSGSFMIRTPMLPFENFFQLSSRQNLDQILLAYLENPLITEAISIASPNLIKALEKHLTTNSERKKEQALMSLLKYLLRMSTRATPFGLFACVGKGELGEQTHLSVNESAEIKKRARPDMAWLNAVIEEAEQNRKLIQRCQVVTNPLSHCFGNRLVLDYKTTDLSGHKSISVRRSILTDFITKRSKTPLMYTLLEEETIQNFPQLDPDKIKNLIWNLFSQKFLISELSPFLLSAEPFERFLEHLEKYKDVYSGWTPLAEIQRLIRQYNQSKPGENKGLLEELHDKAQALKTSTYSIQVDAANVSQNVLNKAVAHELGEAVEILWRLPSSQKESNYLDKIHQEFLEKYGTKQLVSLEDLADECKGLGLRNLKFDRPEVENGLKNEKLNAWNGYLQRQFLNAVYKQQEIDVSEDIWNYLNKEEVSPLEAPLSFDIYCELFAASQKSLDEGDFLISIGSNTGAGQGGSTFGRFLDILDAKLLIQDIFAKEQALDPHTCFIESTFLPSSPRTANVAIHDNLREFAIHLHYPGNSTQDLPLDDLYVGATTERLFLVSKTLQKEVNVTATNVLNSNLGPAILRFLRDLSKQKFRPLKPFEWGDLAGFPYLPRVRYKKTILSPAKWILTLSTLEANKEQIPLQDLKNNLQKWIKTAKLPRYVYLTFFDNRILLDLQNDTHQEELIHELKKQEKIILAEQIDLEKCRWIKSSSGSHLCEFVIPYVRNPKYVQTLQTEFTANFEFPDFATHVKLPGSDWLFAKIFLAHEAEEEFLTNSLYDFAQDILTKDFADFWYFIRYVENGKHHVRLRFKGNADDLNAQVLPLLHRWSHQLMHAQQIRTIELSCYEREVYRYGGIDAIDYAEEFFHADSLTQLSLLMGFANQTIKLPLHALATLGILDLLTQLNLDLTSQLNLLETIIFDKKLLAGFREWSHPLTTIGKLIIAKMHPTEDQSEETSFIMASLSYRHPLLQEYGERIHMLESQDQLSCPLQSIYHSLIHMSCNRLMGTDPDKENKAILYAYHVLNKVSAAKQKAFT
;
A
#
# COMPACT_ATOMS: atom_id res chain seq x y z
N MET A 1 -29.28 1.32 11.03
CA MET A 1 -28.13 2.23 10.78
C MET A 1 -28.59 3.41 9.94
N PHE A 2 -28.47 4.63 10.45
CA PHE A 2 -28.80 5.86 9.71
C PHE A 2 -27.61 6.25 8.83
N HIS A 3 -27.69 5.98 7.52
CA HIS A 3 -26.87 6.70 6.54
C HIS A 3 -27.42 8.12 6.42
N ASN A 4 -26.82 9.05 7.17
CA ASN A 4 -27.14 10.47 7.06
C ASN A 4 -26.69 10.99 5.69
N LYS A 5 -27.64 11.01 4.75
CA LYS A 5 -27.57 11.79 3.52
C LYS A 5 -27.69 13.27 3.87
N VAL A 6 -26.57 13.98 3.94
CA VAL A 6 -26.54 15.45 4.01
C VAL A 6 -26.01 15.98 2.68
N PRO A 7 -26.75 16.83 1.96
CA PRO A 7 -26.22 17.56 0.82
C PRO A 7 -25.12 18.52 1.32
N MET A 8 -23.88 18.30 0.89
CA MET A 8 -22.66 18.95 1.43
C MET A 8 -22.40 20.38 0.96
N HIS A 9 -23.41 21.14 0.50
CA HIS A 9 -23.14 22.51 0.04
C HIS A 9 -22.97 23.53 1.18
N ASN A 10 -23.12 23.10 2.45
CA ASN A 10 -22.93 23.89 3.68
C ASN A 10 -22.15 23.12 4.78
N ALA A 11 -21.39 22.07 4.44
CA ALA A 11 -20.65 21.26 5.41
C ALA A 11 -19.18 21.71 5.51
N GLU A 12 -18.65 21.78 6.74
CA GLU A 12 -17.22 22.00 7.01
C GLU A 12 -16.32 21.09 6.15
N ASN A 13 -15.19 21.63 5.67
CA ASN A 13 -14.24 20.95 4.77
C ASN A 13 -13.82 19.56 5.31
N LEU A 14 -13.64 18.58 4.41
CA LEU A 14 -13.18 17.23 4.76
C LEU A 14 -11.75 17.21 5.33
N PHE A 15 -10.90 18.10 4.84
CA PHE A 15 -9.51 18.24 5.27
C PHE A 15 -9.29 19.59 5.95
N ILE A 16 -8.65 19.55 7.13
CA ILE A 16 -8.33 20.72 7.94
C ILE A 16 -6.81 20.89 7.92
N PRO A 17 -6.28 22.09 7.68
CA PRO A 17 -4.84 22.32 7.76
C PRO A 17 -4.35 22.13 9.19
N SER A 18 -3.14 21.60 9.34
CA SER A 18 -2.50 21.36 10.65
C SER A 18 -2.26 22.62 11.48
N GLY A 19 -2.30 23.80 10.86
CA GLY A 19 -1.97 25.10 11.49
C GLY A 19 -0.56 25.58 11.18
N SER A 20 0.27 24.76 10.51
CA SER A 20 1.64 25.11 10.12
C SER A 20 1.92 24.76 8.67
N PHE A 21 3.04 25.26 8.15
CA PHE A 21 3.55 24.94 6.83
C PHE A 21 5.08 24.89 6.82
N MET A 22 5.65 24.25 5.80
CA MET A 22 7.04 24.40 5.43
C MET A 22 7.13 25.28 4.18
N ILE A 23 8.03 26.25 4.19
CA ILE A 23 8.43 27.00 3.00
C ILE A 23 9.76 26.47 2.51
N ARG A 24 9.90 26.34 1.19
CA ARG A 24 11.12 25.93 0.51
C ARG A 24 11.57 27.08 -0.37
N THR A 25 12.82 27.52 -0.22
CA THR A 25 13.30 28.75 -0.86
C THR A 25 14.65 28.50 -1.55
N PRO A 26 14.79 28.79 -2.86
CA PRO A 26 16.08 28.79 -3.54
C PRO A 26 17.03 29.79 -2.89
N MET A 27 18.31 29.44 -2.76
CA MET A 27 19.29 30.26 -2.04
C MET A 27 19.62 31.57 -2.77
N LEU A 28 19.66 31.54 -4.11
CA LEU A 28 19.84 32.75 -4.90
C LEU A 28 18.49 33.39 -5.22
N PRO A 29 18.44 34.74 -5.32
CA PRO A 29 17.25 35.40 -5.79
C PRO A 29 17.03 35.14 -7.29
N PHE A 30 15.79 35.30 -7.70
CA PHE A 30 15.33 35.03 -9.05
C PHE A 30 15.95 35.99 -10.07
N GLU A 31 16.36 37.20 -9.67
CA GLU A 31 17.04 38.16 -10.54
C GLU A 31 18.30 37.57 -11.21
N ASN A 32 18.98 36.62 -10.54
CA ASN A 32 20.12 35.91 -11.08
C ASN A 32 19.76 35.11 -12.35
N PHE A 33 18.54 34.58 -12.46
CA PHE A 33 18.07 33.90 -13.67
C PHE A 33 18.16 34.82 -14.89
N PHE A 34 17.78 36.10 -14.78
CA PHE A 34 17.86 37.04 -15.90
C PHE A 34 19.29 37.36 -16.29
N GLN A 35 20.19 37.50 -15.31
CA GLN A 35 21.62 37.72 -15.58
C GLN A 35 22.24 36.52 -16.29
N LEU A 36 21.94 35.30 -15.83
CA LEU A 36 22.40 34.05 -16.42
C LEU A 36 21.78 33.77 -17.80
N SER A 37 20.61 34.34 -18.07
CA SER A 37 19.94 34.28 -19.37
C SER A 37 20.43 35.37 -20.34
N SER A 38 21.40 36.21 -19.96
CA SER A 38 21.93 37.25 -20.84
C SER A 38 22.90 36.67 -21.87
N ARG A 39 22.86 37.21 -23.11
CA ARG A 39 23.65 36.70 -24.25
C ARG A 39 25.09 37.22 -24.28
N GLN A 40 25.38 38.31 -23.58
CA GLN A 40 26.68 38.97 -23.64
C GLN A 40 27.51 38.57 -22.41
N ASN A 41 28.77 38.17 -22.65
CA ASN A 41 29.74 37.88 -21.59
C ASN A 41 29.32 36.76 -20.62
N LEU A 42 28.53 35.78 -21.06
CA LEU A 42 28.06 34.67 -20.21
C LEU A 42 29.22 33.96 -19.48
N ASP A 43 30.32 33.66 -20.18
CA ASP A 43 31.53 33.11 -19.59
C ASP A 43 32.07 33.97 -18.43
N GLN A 44 32.13 35.30 -18.61
CA GLN A 44 32.61 36.22 -17.58
C GLN A 44 31.63 36.32 -16.40
N ILE A 45 30.33 36.31 -16.68
CA ILE A 45 29.28 36.30 -15.64
C ILE A 45 29.41 35.02 -14.79
N LEU A 46 29.51 33.86 -15.44
CA LEU A 46 29.67 32.57 -14.77
C LEU A 46 30.95 32.54 -13.91
N LEU A 47 32.03 33.14 -14.39
CA LEU A 47 33.28 33.27 -13.64
C LEU A 47 33.14 34.20 -12.43
N ALA A 48 32.46 35.33 -12.57
CA ALA A 48 32.21 36.26 -11.45
C ALA A 48 31.39 35.60 -10.34
N TYR A 49 30.47 34.69 -10.68
CA TYR A 49 29.72 33.90 -9.68
C TYR A 49 30.62 33.00 -8.81
N LEU A 50 31.79 32.59 -9.31
CA LEU A 50 32.76 31.81 -8.53
C LEU A 50 33.52 32.67 -7.51
N GLU A 51 33.42 34.00 -7.56
CA GLU A 51 33.96 34.88 -6.52
C GLU A 51 33.07 34.87 -5.26
N ASN A 52 31.83 34.42 -5.37
CA ASN A 52 30.92 34.31 -4.23
C ASN A 52 31.20 33.04 -3.40
N PRO A 53 31.60 33.17 -2.12
CA PRO A 53 31.91 32.03 -1.26
C PRO A 53 30.74 31.06 -1.06
N LEU A 54 29.50 31.55 -0.99
CA LEU A 54 28.31 30.72 -0.84
C LEU A 54 28.10 29.81 -2.05
N ILE A 55 28.33 30.32 -3.25
CA ILE A 55 28.15 29.58 -4.50
C ILE A 55 29.23 28.52 -4.63
N THR A 56 30.49 28.87 -4.39
CA THR A 56 31.58 27.90 -4.45
C THR A 56 31.43 26.81 -3.40
N GLU A 57 30.99 27.14 -2.19
CA GLU A 57 30.66 26.16 -1.15
C GLU A 57 29.48 25.26 -1.57
N ALA A 58 28.39 25.83 -2.09
CA ALA A 58 27.23 25.06 -2.56
C ALA A 58 27.60 24.06 -3.66
N ILE A 59 28.41 24.48 -4.64
CA ILE A 59 28.87 23.60 -5.71
C ILE A 59 29.85 22.55 -5.16
N SER A 60 30.74 22.90 -4.22
CA SER A 60 31.60 21.91 -3.55
C SER A 60 30.80 20.81 -2.85
N ILE A 61 29.64 21.12 -2.27
CA ILE A 61 28.75 20.13 -1.65
C ILE A 61 28.10 19.22 -2.71
N ALA A 62 27.55 19.81 -3.79
CA ALA A 62 26.81 19.04 -4.80
C ALA A 62 27.70 18.26 -5.77
N SER A 63 28.82 18.85 -6.18
CA SER A 63 29.72 18.32 -7.21
C SER A 63 31.17 18.77 -6.98
N PRO A 64 31.91 18.11 -6.07
CA PRO A 64 33.33 18.40 -5.83
C PRO A 64 34.17 18.32 -7.12
N ASN A 65 33.82 17.38 -8.00
CA ASN A 65 34.51 17.20 -9.29
C ASN A 65 34.31 18.38 -10.23
N LEU A 66 33.16 19.08 -10.18
CA LEU A 66 32.94 20.26 -11.00
C LEU A 66 33.83 21.42 -10.55
N ILE A 67 33.99 21.65 -9.24
CA ILE A 67 34.92 22.67 -8.73
C ILE A 67 36.35 22.39 -9.20
N LYS A 68 36.84 21.16 -9.01
CA LYS A 68 38.17 20.75 -9.49
C LYS A 68 38.30 20.91 -11.01
N ALA A 69 37.24 20.59 -11.75
CA ALA A 69 37.22 20.75 -13.20
C ALA A 69 37.24 22.24 -13.62
N LEU A 70 36.53 23.13 -12.92
CA LEU A 70 36.55 24.56 -13.15
C LEU A 70 37.94 25.12 -12.86
N GLU A 71 38.53 24.84 -11.69
CA GLU A 71 39.89 25.27 -11.33
C GLU A 71 40.94 24.81 -12.36
N LYS A 72 40.84 23.56 -12.82
CA LYS A 72 41.75 22.98 -13.80
C LYS A 72 41.53 23.50 -15.21
N HIS A 73 40.29 23.59 -15.69
CA HIS A 73 40.01 23.83 -17.11
C HIS A 73 39.95 25.29 -17.49
N LEU A 74 39.72 26.20 -16.53
CA LEU A 74 39.81 27.64 -16.75
C LEU A 74 41.23 28.09 -17.11
N THR A 75 42.25 27.27 -16.82
CA THR A 75 43.67 27.55 -17.11
C THR A 75 44.24 26.70 -18.26
N THR A 76 43.44 25.84 -18.91
CA THR A 76 43.89 24.94 -19.99
C THR A 76 43.46 25.38 -21.40
N ASN A 77 44.23 25.01 -22.43
CA ASN A 77 43.93 25.30 -23.86
C ASN A 77 42.77 24.47 -24.47
N SER A 78 42.04 23.66 -23.70
CA SER A 78 40.95 22.82 -24.22
C SER A 78 39.60 23.51 -24.14
N GLU A 79 39.23 24.22 -25.20
CA GLU A 79 38.00 25.02 -25.30
C GLU A 79 36.73 24.20 -25.04
N ARG A 80 36.66 22.97 -25.59
CA ARG A 80 35.52 22.05 -25.37
C ARG A 80 35.31 21.66 -23.90
N LYS A 81 36.38 21.41 -23.14
CA LYS A 81 36.26 21.01 -21.73
C LYS A 81 35.86 22.19 -20.86
N LYS A 82 36.34 23.39 -21.19
CA LYS A 82 35.92 24.65 -20.55
C LYS A 82 34.42 24.87 -20.76
N GLU A 83 33.93 24.76 -22.00
CA GLU A 83 32.51 24.92 -22.33
C GLU A 83 31.61 23.94 -21.56
N GLN A 84 32.00 22.66 -21.48
CA GLN A 84 31.25 21.65 -20.71
C GLN A 84 31.17 21.97 -19.20
N ALA A 85 32.28 22.45 -18.61
CA ALA A 85 32.31 22.83 -17.21
C ALA A 85 31.45 24.07 -16.93
N LEU A 86 31.54 25.10 -17.79
CA LEU A 86 30.72 26.30 -17.69
C LEU A 86 29.23 26.01 -17.88
N MET A 87 28.87 25.12 -18.80
CA MET A 87 27.47 24.70 -18.99
C MET A 87 26.94 23.97 -17.76
N SER A 88 27.77 23.13 -17.13
CA SER A 88 27.41 22.48 -15.86
C SER A 88 27.22 23.49 -14.73
N LEU A 89 28.09 24.50 -14.64
CA LEU A 89 27.97 25.61 -13.69
C LEU A 89 26.68 26.40 -13.92
N LEU A 90 26.35 26.74 -15.17
CA LEU A 90 25.09 27.41 -15.52
C LEU A 90 23.88 26.62 -15.01
N LYS A 91 23.82 25.31 -15.23
CA LYS A 91 22.72 24.45 -14.73
C LYS A 91 22.57 24.50 -13.21
N TYR A 92 23.70 24.50 -12.48
CA TYR A 92 23.68 24.63 -11.03
C TYR A 92 23.20 26.02 -10.57
N LEU A 93 23.65 27.10 -11.20
CA LEU A 93 23.22 28.45 -10.87
C LEU A 93 21.74 28.70 -11.20
N LEU A 94 21.26 28.19 -12.33
CA LEU A 94 19.83 28.20 -12.67
C LEU A 94 19.00 27.43 -11.64
N ARG A 95 19.48 26.27 -11.19
CA ARG A 95 18.83 25.53 -10.10
C ARG A 95 18.78 26.37 -8.82
N MET A 96 19.88 27.01 -8.45
CA MET A 96 20.03 27.77 -7.21
C MET A 96 19.14 29.02 -7.15
N SER A 97 18.69 29.53 -8.29
CA SER A 97 17.82 30.71 -8.40
C SER A 97 16.34 30.39 -8.69
N THR A 98 16.04 29.19 -9.21
CA THR A 98 14.67 28.87 -9.70
C THR A 98 14.02 27.65 -9.05
N ARG A 99 14.77 26.80 -8.34
CA ARG A 99 14.25 25.54 -7.81
C ARG A 99 14.31 25.48 -6.29
N ALA A 100 13.12 25.46 -5.68
CA ALA A 100 12.94 25.39 -4.23
C ALA A 100 13.30 24.03 -3.60
N THR A 101 13.43 22.94 -4.39
CA THR A 101 13.68 21.59 -3.86
C THR A 101 14.99 21.50 -3.05
N PRO A 102 14.94 21.19 -1.73
CA PRO A 102 16.12 21.23 -0.85
C PRO A 102 17.23 20.27 -1.29
N PHE A 103 18.43 20.82 -1.51
CA PHE A 103 19.61 20.08 -1.96
C PHE A 103 20.88 20.85 -1.57
N GLY A 104 21.62 20.41 -0.54
CA GLY A 104 22.80 21.14 -0.09
C GLY A 104 22.45 22.58 0.33
N LEU A 105 23.28 23.52 -0.13
CA LEU A 105 23.05 24.96 0.02
C LEU A 105 22.33 25.58 -1.20
N PHE A 106 21.72 24.78 -2.09
CA PHE A 106 20.99 25.32 -3.25
C PHE A 106 19.62 25.89 -2.89
N ALA A 107 19.00 25.34 -1.86
CA ALA A 107 17.72 25.79 -1.34
C ALA A 107 17.66 25.43 0.15
N CYS A 108 16.94 26.25 0.92
CA CYS A 108 16.70 26.03 2.34
C CYS A 108 15.23 25.71 2.61
N VAL A 109 14.96 25.13 3.78
CA VAL A 109 13.61 24.93 4.31
C VAL A 109 13.34 25.87 5.47
N GLY A 110 12.11 26.35 5.63
CA GLY A 110 11.67 27.13 6.80
C GLY A 110 10.37 26.58 7.34
N LYS A 111 10.12 26.79 8.64
CA LYS A 111 8.86 26.48 9.32
C LYS A 111 8.04 27.77 9.46
N GLY A 112 6.74 27.68 9.25
CA GLY A 112 5.81 28.80 9.45
C GLY A 112 4.46 28.36 9.99
N GLU A 113 3.64 29.35 10.38
CA GLU A 113 2.32 29.18 10.98
C GLU A 113 1.21 29.81 10.13
N LEU A 114 0.01 29.23 10.18
CA LEU A 114 -1.16 29.80 9.51
C LEU A 114 -1.80 30.85 10.42
N GLY A 115 -2.00 32.06 9.91
CA GLY A 115 -2.57 33.19 10.65
C GLY A 115 -3.55 34.04 9.83
N GLU A 116 -3.96 35.19 10.36
CA GLU A 116 -4.89 36.10 9.66
C GLU A 116 -4.22 37.00 8.62
N GLN A 117 -2.91 37.23 8.76
CA GLN A 117 -2.13 38.13 7.90
C GLN A 117 -0.82 37.47 7.50
N THR A 118 -0.42 37.69 6.24
CA THR A 118 0.80 37.12 5.68
C THR A 118 2.00 37.96 6.11
N HIS A 119 2.99 37.31 6.70
CA HIS A 119 4.30 37.89 7.01
C HIS A 119 5.39 36.86 6.71
N LEU A 120 5.98 36.96 5.53
CA LEU A 120 7.09 36.11 5.10
C LEU A 120 8.40 36.88 5.07
N SER A 121 9.41 36.32 5.73
CA SER A 121 10.81 36.73 5.67
C SER A 121 11.64 35.53 5.23
N VAL A 122 12.35 35.66 4.11
CA VAL A 122 13.12 34.55 3.52
C VAL A 122 14.57 34.94 3.29
N ASN A 123 15.48 33.97 3.48
CA ASN A 123 16.89 34.05 3.08
C ASN A 123 17.67 35.26 3.62
N GLU A 124 17.28 35.80 4.77
CA GLU A 124 18.13 36.76 5.47
C GLU A 124 19.35 36.02 6.02
N SER A 125 20.57 36.42 5.59
CA SER A 125 21.80 35.63 5.83
C SER A 125 22.07 35.32 7.31
N ALA A 126 21.61 36.17 8.23
CA ALA A 126 21.73 35.95 9.67
C ALA A 126 20.85 34.79 10.20
N GLU A 127 19.81 34.42 9.46
CA GLU A 127 18.75 33.48 9.87
C GLU A 127 18.89 32.11 9.19
N ILE A 128 19.90 31.92 8.32
CA ILE A 128 20.16 30.64 7.67
C ILE A 128 21.15 29.80 8.47
N LYS A 129 20.72 28.61 8.88
CA LYS A 129 21.55 27.57 9.50
C LYS A 129 21.89 26.49 8.48
N LYS A 130 23.05 25.87 8.64
CA LYS A 130 23.45 24.67 7.89
C LYS A 130 23.74 23.51 8.82
N ARG A 131 23.45 22.30 8.37
CA ARG A 131 23.71 21.06 9.09
C ARG A 131 24.33 20.04 8.15
N ALA A 132 25.60 19.74 8.37
CA ALA A 132 26.33 18.67 7.73
C ALA A 132 26.23 17.37 8.54
N ARG A 133 26.18 16.26 7.80
CA ARG A 133 26.27 14.88 8.28
C ARG A 133 27.06 14.06 7.26
N PRO A 134 27.68 12.92 7.63
CA PRO A 134 28.22 12.03 6.63
C PRO A 134 27.13 11.53 5.68
N ASP A 135 27.45 11.44 4.40
CA ASP A 135 26.56 10.82 3.41
C ASP A 135 26.43 9.32 3.73
N MET A 136 25.21 8.79 3.70
CA MET A 136 24.95 7.38 4.03
C MET A 136 25.67 6.39 3.12
N ALA A 137 26.02 6.77 1.89
CA ALA A 137 26.87 5.92 1.05
C ALA A 137 28.30 5.80 1.59
N TRP A 138 28.86 6.90 2.09
CA TRP A 138 30.17 6.87 2.71
C TRP A 138 30.13 6.18 4.07
N LEU A 139 29.13 6.49 4.92
CA LEU A 139 29.00 5.89 6.24
C LEU A 139 28.83 4.37 6.15
N ASN A 140 27.97 3.88 5.24
CA ASN A 140 27.83 2.43 5.02
C ASN A 140 29.14 1.78 4.57
N ALA A 141 29.90 2.43 3.67
CA ALA A 141 31.18 1.90 3.21
C ALA A 141 32.24 1.84 4.32
N VAL A 142 32.22 2.79 5.27
CA VAL A 142 33.07 2.76 6.48
C VAL A 142 32.64 1.65 7.43
N ILE A 143 31.33 1.49 7.67
CA ILE A 143 30.79 0.43 8.52
C ILE A 143 31.16 -0.95 7.96
N GLU A 144 30.98 -1.17 6.66
CA GLU A 144 31.34 -2.42 5.98
C GLU A 144 32.83 -2.76 6.12
N GLU A 145 33.71 -1.75 6.14
CA GLU A 145 35.14 -1.95 6.37
C GLU A 145 35.45 -2.27 7.83
N ALA A 146 34.80 -1.58 8.78
CA ALA A 146 34.91 -1.89 10.20
C ALA A 146 34.47 -3.35 10.49
N GLU A 147 33.37 -3.79 9.86
CA GLU A 147 32.83 -5.14 10.02
C GLU A 147 33.73 -6.26 9.48
N GLN A 148 34.74 -5.94 8.66
CA GLN A 148 35.76 -6.93 8.26
C GLN A 148 36.75 -7.26 9.38
N ASN A 149 36.84 -6.43 10.42
CA ASN A 149 37.70 -6.68 11.57
C ASN A 149 37.05 -7.67 12.54
N ARG A 150 37.45 -8.94 12.44
CA ARG A 150 36.92 -10.01 13.30
C ARG A 150 37.11 -9.74 14.80
N LYS A 151 38.22 -9.11 15.22
CA LYS A 151 38.47 -8.79 16.64
C LYS A 151 37.48 -7.75 17.16
N LEU A 152 37.09 -6.80 16.32
CA LEU A 152 36.04 -5.83 16.63
C LEU A 152 34.70 -6.55 16.77
N ILE A 153 34.29 -7.32 15.75
CA ILE A 153 32.99 -8.00 15.74
C ILE A 153 32.82 -9.00 16.88
N GLN A 154 33.89 -9.68 17.31
CA GLN A 154 33.84 -10.55 18.48
C GLN A 154 33.43 -9.85 19.78
N ARG A 155 33.62 -8.53 19.85
CA ARG A 155 33.20 -7.70 20.98
C ARG A 155 31.87 -6.98 20.74
N CYS A 156 31.30 -7.07 19.54
CA CYS A 156 30.01 -6.45 19.23
C CYS A 156 28.84 -7.37 19.57
N GLN A 157 27.67 -6.76 19.78
CA GLN A 157 26.41 -7.48 19.71
C GLN A 157 26.03 -7.78 18.25
N VAL A 158 25.45 -8.96 18.04
CA VAL A 158 24.86 -9.40 16.77
C VAL A 158 23.44 -9.89 16.97
N VAL A 159 22.64 -9.77 15.90
CA VAL A 159 21.27 -10.28 15.82
C VAL A 159 21.07 -10.95 14.46
N THR A 160 20.17 -11.91 14.38
CA THR A 160 19.71 -12.47 13.11
C THR A 160 19.03 -11.38 12.30
N ASN A 161 19.36 -11.32 11.01
CA ASN A 161 18.76 -10.37 10.10
C ASN A 161 17.25 -10.64 10.00
N PRO A 162 16.37 -9.67 10.34
CA PRO A 162 14.92 -9.87 10.31
C PRO A 162 14.36 -10.15 8.90
N LEU A 163 15.13 -9.86 7.85
CA LEU A 163 14.79 -10.19 6.47
C LEU A 163 15.19 -11.61 6.04
N SER A 164 15.81 -12.38 6.95
CA SER A 164 16.12 -13.77 6.69
C SER A 164 14.96 -14.67 7.09
N HIS A 165 14.66 -15.65 6.25
CA HIS A 165 13.58 -16.60 6.53
C HIS A 165 13.90 -18.00 6.02
N CYS A 166 13.14 -18.96 6.53
CA CYS A 166 13.30 -20.36 6.20
C CYS A 166 12.45 -20.70 4.96
N PHE A 167 13.03 -21.48 4.04
CA PHE A 167 12.33 -22.08 2.91
C PHE A 167 12.79 -23.52 2.74
N GLY A 168 11.91 -24.47 3.07
CA GLY A 168 12.27 -25.88 3.17
C GLY A 168 13.50 -26.10 4.06
N ASN A 169 14.54 -26.69 3.49
CA ASN A 169 15.82 -26.96 4.16
C ASN A 169 16.87 -25.85 3.97
N ARG A 170 16.44 -24.62 3.70
CA ARG A 170 17.33 -23.48 3.45
C ARG A 170 16.96 -22.27 4.29
N LEU A 171 17.97 -21.53 4.72
CA LEU A 171 17.84 -20.16 5.22
C LEU A 171 18.17 -19.23 4.06
N VAL A 172 17.32 -18.25 3.79
CA VAL A 172 17.40 -17.41 2.60
C VAL A 172 17.32 -15.94 3.00
N LEU A 173 18.04 -15.09 2.28
CA LEU A 173 18.00 -13.64 2.38
C LEU A 173 17.80 -13.06 0.97
N ASP A 174 16.62 -12.52 0.70
CA ASP A 174 16.24 -12.03 -0.64
C ASP A 174 16.63 -10.57 -0.90
N TYR A 175 17.13 -9.87 0.12
CA TYR A 175 17.44 -8.46 0.06
C TYR A 175 18.85 -8.16 0.56
N LYS A 176 19.64 -7.45 -0.26
CA LYS A 176 20.98 -7.00 0.10
C LYS A 176 21.14 -5.50 -0.18
N THR A 177 21.66 -4.78 0.80
CA THR A 177 21.86 -3.32 0.80
C THR A 177 22.91 -2.81 -0.18
N THR A 178 23.65 -3.71 -0.85
CA THR A 178 24.81 -3.35 -1.70
C THR A 178 24.64 -3.72 -3.17
N ASP A 179 23.46 -4.18 -3.60
CA ASP A 179 23.26 -4.69 -4.96
C ASP A 179 22.16 -3.91 -5.71
N LEU A 180 22.61 -3.02 -6.60
CA LEU A 180 21.73 -2.24 -7.50
C LEU A 180 21.05 -3.13 -8.56
N SER A 181 21.54 -4.37 -8.79
CA SER A 181 20.96 -5.31 -9.74
C SER A 181 19.76 -6.08 -9.19
N GLY A 182 19.50 -5.95 -7.88
CA GLY A 182 18.21 -6.25 -7.28
C GLY A 182 17.76 -7.71 -7.30
N HIS A 183 18.55 -8.74 -7.59
CA HIS A 183 18.02 -10.13 -7.64
C HIS A 183 19.07 -11.23 -7.37
N LYS A 184 19.88 -11.12 -6.32
CA LYS A 184 20.65 -12.28 -5.84
C LYS A 184 20.25 -12.61 -4.41
N SER A 185 19.24 -13.46 -4.28
CA SER A 185 18.97 -14.13 -3.02
C SER A 185 20.20 -14.95 -2.62
N ILE A 186 20.64 -14.78 -1.38
CA ILE A 186 21.69 -15.62 -0.79
C ILE A 186 20.99 -16.70 -0.01
N SER A 187 21.47 -17.93 -0.12
CA SER A 187 20.89 -19.02 0.62
C SER A 187 21.91 -20.00 1.13
N VAL A 188 21.80 -20.33 2.41
CA VAL A 188 22.60 -21.35 3.09
C VAL A 188 21.73 -22.53 3.50
N ARG A 189 22.36 -23.69 3.69
CA ARG A 189 21.66 -24.87 4.19
C ARG A 189 21.14 -24.61 5.61
N ARG A 190 19.87 -24.91 5.83
CA ARG A 190 19.26 -24.97 7.14
C ARG A 190 19.63 -26.31 7.78
N SER A 191 20.49 -26.25 8.77
CA SER A 191 20.97 -27.38 9.57
C SER A 191 20.60 -27.11 11.02
N ILE A 192 20.65 -28.14 11.87
CA ILE A 192 20.39 -27.99 13.32
C ILE A 192 21.28 -26.88 13.91
N LEU A 193 22.53 -26.77 13.45
CA LEU A 193 23.48 -25.76 13.90
C LEU A 193 23.10 -24.34 13.44
N THR A 194 22.72 -24.16 12.17
CA THR A 194 22.31 -22.84 11.67
C THR A 194 20.99 -22.40 12.28
N ASP A 195 20.04 -23.32 12.52
CA ASP A 195 18.79 -23.07 13.25
C ASP A 195 19.04 -22.65 14.70
N PHE A 196 19.97 -23.31 15.38
CA PHE A 196 20.35 -22.93 16.75
C PHE A 196 20.92 -21.51 16.76
N ILE A 197 21.87 -21.20 15.87
CA ILE A 197 22.51 -19.89 15.79
C ILE A 197 21.46 -18.79 15.53
N THR A 198 20.57 -18.97 14.56
CA THR A 198 19.56 -17.94 14.22
C THR A 198 18.52 -17.77 15.32
N LYS A 199 18.02 -18.87 15.91
CA LYS A 199 17.08 -18.80 17.04
C LYS A 199 17.70 -18.11 18.25
N ARG A 200 18.96 -18.45 18.59
CA ARG A 200 19.63 -17.90 19.77
C ARG A 200 19.96 -16.41 19.62
N SER A 201 20.21 -15.96 18.40
CA SER A 201 20.48 -14.56 18.06
C SER A 201 19.25 -13.81 17.54
N LYS A 202 18.02 -14.26 17.82
CA LYS A 202 16.80 -13.47 17.49
C LYS A 202 16.77 -12.12 18.20
N THR A 203 17.34 -12.04 19.39
CA THR A 203 17.56 -10.80 20.14
C THR A 203 19.05 -10.45 20.17
N PRO A 204 19.44 -9.17 20.31
CA PRO A 204 20.83 -8.76 20.41
C PRO A 204 21.62 -9.58 21.44
N LEU A 205 22.76 -10.14 21.01
CA LEU A 205 23.62 -11.00 21.81
C LEU A 205 25.09 -10.73 21.46
N MET A 206 26.00 -10.75 22.44
CA MET A 206 27.44 -10.65 22.17
C MET A 206 27.91 -11.79 21.24
N TYR A 207 28.67 -11.45 20.20
CA TYR A 207 29.17 -12.43 19.23
C TYR A 207 29.98 -13.56 19.89
N THR A 208 30.83 -13.23 20.85
CA THR A 208 31.62 -14.20 21.63
C THR A 208 30.74 -15.15 22.43
N LEU A 209 29.67 -14.64 23.05
CA LEU A 209 28.71 -15.47 23.79
C LEU A 209 27.97 -16.42 22.84
N LEU A 210 27.63 -15.98 21.62
CA LEU A 210 27.05 -16.85 20.59
C LEU A 210 28.02 -17.97 20.19
N GLU A 211 29.32 -17.67 20.01
CA GLU A 211 30.34 -18.69 19.74
C GLU A 211 30.43 -19.70 20.90
N GLU A 212 30.54 -19.22 22.15
CA GLU A 212 30.66 -20.05 23.36
C GLU A 212 29.45 -20.97 23.55
N GLU A 213 28.24 -20.42 23.51
CA GLU A 213 27.02 -21.20 23.70
C GLU A 213 26.81 -22.22 22.58
N THR A 214 27.18 -21.89 21.34
CA THR A 214 27.10 -22.83 20.23
C THR A 214 28.09 -23.98 20.40
N ILE A 215 29.33 -23.70 20.84
CA ILE A 215 30.32 -24.75 21.14
C ILE A 215 29.85 -25.65 22.29
N GLN A 216 29.27 -25.07 23.34
CA GLN A 216 28.76 -25.82 24.48
C GLN A 216 27.59 -26.74 24.12
N ASN A 217 26.69 -26.31 23.23
CA ASN A 217 25.54 -27.12 22.78
C ASN A 217 25.93 -28.20 21.76
N PHE A 218 27.08 -28.07 21.09
CA PHE A 218 27.57 -29.03 20.09
C PHE A 218 29.04 -29.44 20.35
N PRO A 219 29.38 -30.01 21.52
CA PRO A 219 30.76 -30.28 21.94
C PRO A 219 31.47 -31.34 21.08
N GLN A 220 30.71 -32.15 20.33
CA GLN A 220 31.22 -33.14 19.39
C GLN A 220 31.77 -32.56 18.09
N LEU A 221 31.50 -31.28 17.81
CA LEU A 221 31.96 -30.60 16.60
C LEU A 221 33.25 -29.83 16.87
N ASP A 222 34.08 -29.71 15.85
CA ASP A 222 35.31 -28.90 15.88
C ASP A 222 34.97 -27.42 16.14
N PRO A 223 35.45 -26.82 17.25
CA PRO A 223 35.17 -25.43 17.61
C PRO A 223 35.55 -24.43 16.51
N ASP A 224 36.64 -24.67 15.78
CA ASP A 224 37.09 -23.73 14.75
C ASP A 224 36.15 -23.73 13.54
N LYS A 225 35.52 -24.87 13.24
CA LYS A 225 34.48 -24.95 12.20
C LYS A 225 33.21 -24.22 12.61
N ILE A 226 32.81 -24.29 13.89
CA ILE A 226 31.67 -23.53 14.42
C ILE A 226 31.92 -22.03 14.28
N LYS A 227 33.08 -21.56 14.75
CA LYS A 227 33.46 -20.15 14.68
C LYS A 227 33.51 -19.64 13.22
N ASN A 228 34.03 -20.46 12.30
CA ASN A 228 34.03 -20.12 10.88
C ASN A 228 32.62 -20.10 10.26
N LEU A 229 31.70 -20.98 10.71
CA LEU A 229 30.31 -20.94 10.27
C LEU A 229 29.61 -19.66 10.73
N ILE A 230 29.74 -19.29 12.02
CA ILE A 230 29.15 -18.06 12.56
C ILE A 230 29.71 -16.84 11.80
N TRP A 231 31.02 -16.82 11.54
CA TRP A 231 31.64 -15.76 10.73
C TRP A 231 31.12 -15.73 9.29
N ASN A 232 30.88 -16.89 8.67
CA ASN A 232 30.28 -16.98 7.34
C ASN A 232 28.83 -16.45 7.32
N LEU A 233 28.03 -16.75 8.35
CA LEU A 233 26.67 -16.20 8.49
C LEU A 233 26.70 -14.68 8.66
N PHE A 234 27.63 -14.15 9.45
CA PHE A 234 27.84 -12.72 9.63
C PHE A 234 28.29 -12.02 8.33
N SER A 235 29.34 -12.53 7.68
CA SER A 235 29.87 -11.95 6.43
C SER A 235 28.86 -12.00 5.28
N GLN A 236 27.93 -12.96 5.29
CA GLN A 236 26.82 -13.04 4.33
C GLN A 236 25.57 -12.27 4.76
N LYS A 237 25.60 -11.51 5.86
CA LYS A 237 24.51 -10.67 6.38
C LYS A 237 23.28 -11.45 6.88
N PHE A 238 23.41 -12.74 7.19
CA PHE A 238 22.40 -13.46 7.98
C PHE A 238 22.44 -13.06 9.45
N LEU A 239 23.61 -12.63 9.93
CA LEU A 239 23.77 -11.91 11.19
C LEU A 239 24.19 -10.47 10.88
N ILE A 240 23.68 -9.52 11.64
CA ILE A 240 23.99 -8.09 11.56
C ILE A 240 24.48 -7.58 12.92
N SER A 241 25.42 -6.63 12.92
CA SER A 241 26.04 -6.12 14.15
C SER A 241 25.40 -4.82 14.63
N GLU A 242 25.65 -4.45 15.89
CA GLU A 242 25.26 -3.16 16.45
C GLU A 242 25.91 -1.93 15.78
N LEU A 243 26.90 -2.15 14.90
CA LEU A 243 27.54 -1.09 14.10
C LEU A 243 26.67 -0.63 12.93
N SER A 244 25.64 -1.41 12.59
CA SER A 244 24.64 -1.06 11.60
C SER A 244 24.04 0.33 11.84
N PRO A 245 23.86 1.14 10.79
CA PRO A 245 23.33 2.49 10.95
C PRO A 245 21.85 2.46 11.35
N PHE A 246 21.50 3.36 12.27
CA PHE A 246 20.15 3.51 12.77
C PHE A 246 19.51 4.78 12.19
N LEU A 247 18.51 4.61 11.31
CA LEU A 247 17.89 5.73 10.58
C LEU A 247 16.76 6.42 11.34
N LEU A 248 16.23 5.81 12.40
CA LEU A 248 15.20 6.41 13.27
C LEU A 248 15.80 7.33 14.35
N SER A 249 16.94 7.94 14.04
CA SER A 249 17.60 8.98 14.82
C SER A 249 18.10 10.07 13.88
N ALA A 250 18.02 11.33 14.32
CA ALA A 250 18.62 12.47 13.63
C ALA A 250 20.15 12.38 13.50
N GLU A 251 20.83 11.54 14.30
CA GLU A 251 22.29 11.49 14.40
C GLU A 251 22.86 10.06 14.21
N PRO A 252 22.70 9.43 13.02
CA PRO A 252 23.16 8.05 12.80
C PRO A 252 24.69 7.88 12.96
N PHE A 253 25.46 8.91 12.61
CA PHE A 253 26.91 8.87 12.67
C PHE A 253 27.40 8.92 14.11
N GLU A 254 26.83 9.81 14.91
CA GLU A 254 27.15 9.99 16.32
C GLU A 254 26.93 8.68 17.08
N ARG A 255 25.78 8.02 16.85
CA ARG A 255 25.48 6.71 17.46
C ARG A 255 26.48 5.63 17.03
N PHE A 256 26.88 5.60 15.75
CA PHE A 256 27.92 4.68 15.28
C PHE A 256 29.26 4.91 16.00
N LEU A 257 29.64 6.17 16.21
CA LEU A 257 30.88 6.52 16.94
C LEU A 257 30.82 6.15 18.42
N GLU A 258 29.68 6.35 19.07
CA GLU A 258 29.47 5.95 20.47
C GLU A 258 29.62 4.44 20.64
N HIS A 259 29.11 3.64 19.71
CA HIS A 259 29.33 2.19 19.72
C HIS A 259 30.81 1.84 19.51
N LEU A 260 31.47 2.46 18.53
CA LEU A 260 32.88 2.19 18.23
C LEU A 260 33.84 2.66 19.33
N GLU A 261 33.49 3.67 20.13
CA GLU A 261 34.38 4.19 21.19
C GLU A 261 34.77 3.10 22.19
N LYS A 262 33.84 2.18 22.48
CA LYS A 262 34.07 1.02 23.38
C LYS A 262 35.19 0.10 22.87
N TYR A 263 35.55 0.20 21.59
CA TYR A 263 36.45 -0.71 20.89
C TYR A 263 37.68 0.00 20.31
N LYS A 264 37.98 1.23 20.76
CA LYS A 264 39.13 2.03 20.28
C LYS A 264 40.50 1.39 20.56
N ASP A 265 40.56 0.42 21.48
CA ASP A 265 41.77 -0.38 21.76
C ASP A 265 42.04 -1.46 20.69
N VAL A 266 40.99 -1.90 19.96
CA VAL A 266 41.09 -2.95 18.93
C VAL A 266 40.83 -2.44 17.50
N TYR A 267 40.27 -1.24 17.35
CA TYR A 267 39.97 -0.62 16.07
C TYR A 267 40.53 0.80 15.99
N SER A 268 41.63 0.98 15.25
CA SER A 268 42.30 2.27 15.08
C SER A 268 41.53 3.29 14.25
N GLY A 269 40.50 2.85 13.50
CA GLY A 269 39.67 3.71 12.67
C GLY A 269 38.79 4.68 13.46
N TRP A 270 38.63 4.49 14.78
CA TRP A 270 37.89 5.42 15.63
C TRP A 270 38.49 6.84 15.65
N THR A 271 39.81 6.97 15.73
CA THR A 271 40.47 8.28 15.86
C THR A 271 40.23 9.19 14.64
N PRO A 272 40.44 8.75 13.38
CA PRO A 272 40.05 9.53 12.20
C PRO A 272 38.57 9.91 12.18
N LEU A 273 37.68 9.01 12.63
CA LEU A 273 36.25 9.26 12.65
C LEU A 273 35.83 10.30 13.69
N ALA A 274 36.41 10.25 14.89
CA ALA A 274 36.21 11.27 15.92
C ALA A 274 36.67 12.66 15.46
N GLU A 275 37.76 12.71 14.69
CA GLU A 275 38.23 13.95 14.07
C GLU A 275 37.25 14.48 13.02
N ILE A 276 36.68 13.61 12.18
CA ILE A 276 35.61 13.99 11.24
C ILE A 276 34.39 14.55 12.01
N GLN A 277 33.96 13.92 13.10
CA GLN A 277 32.86 14.42 13.94
C GLN A 277 33.16 15.82 14.49
N ARG A 278 34.38 16.05 14.99
CA ARG A 278 34.81 17.35 15.50
C ARG A 278 34.73 18.42 14.41
N LEU A 279 35.21 18.13 13.20
CA LEU A 279 35.15 19.03 12.07
C LEU A 279 33.71 19.30 11.60
N ILE A 280 32.83 18.29 11.60
CA ILE A 280 31.40 18.46 11.29
C ILE A 280 30.76 19.44 12.28
N ARG A 281 31.02 19.25 13.59
CA ARG A 281 30.51 20.15 14.64
C ARG A 281 31.00 21.59 14.44
N GLN A 282 32.27 21.78 14.05
CA GLN A 282 32.81 23.10 13.74
C GLN A 282 32.19 23.72 12.49
N TYR A 283 32.02 22.93 11.43
CA TYR A 283 31.40 23.39 10.19
C TYR A 283 29.93 23.78 10.39
N ASN A 284 29.19 23.05 11.22
CA ASN A 284 27.79 23.34 11.55
C ASN A 284 27.61 24.64 12.36
N GLN A 285 28.67 25.16 12.98
CA GLN A 285 28.65 26.44 13.69
C GLN A 285 28.86 27.66 12.77
N SER A 286 29.34 27.45 11.54
CA SER A 286 29.57 28.56 10.60
C SER A 286 28.34 28.85 9.74
N LYS A 287 28.28 30.06 9.18
CA LYS A 287 27.21 30.43 8.27
C LYS A 287 27.43 29.87 6.86
N PRO A 288 26.39 29.75 6.03
CA PRO A 288 26.56 29.53 4.60
C PRO A 288 27.47 30.60 3.98
N GLY A 289 28.42 30.19 3.16
CA GLY A 289 29.50 31.02 2.58
C GLY A 289 30.75 31.11 3.45
N GLU A 290 30.73 30.67 4.71
CA GLU A 290 31.88 30.73 5.62
C GLU A 290 32.52 29.35 5.82
N ASN A 291 33.85 29.35 5.97
CA ASN A 291 34.66 28.16 6.29
C ASN A 291 34.58 27.03 5.25
N LYS A 292 34.55 27.36 3.95
CA LYS A 292 34.70 26.38 2.85
C LYS A 292 35.93 25.47 3.03
N GLY A 293 37.03 26.01 3.57
CA GLY A 293 38.23 25.21 3.86
C GLY A 293 37.98 24.06 4.86
N LEU A 294 37.05 24.20 5.81
CA LEU A 294 36.67 23.10 6.70
C LEU A 294 35.88 22.01 5.95
N LEU A 295 35.05 22.39 4.98
CA LEU A 295 34.34 21.42 4.13
C LEU A 295 35.30 20.63 3.23
N GLU A 296 36.32 21.31 2.69
CA GLU A 296 37.40 20.69 1.91
C GLU A 296 38.22 19.74 2.78
N GLU A 297 38.63 20.17 3.98
CA GLU A 297 39.31 19.30 4.95
C GLU A 297 38.45 18.09 5.35
N LEU A 298 37.15 18.30 5.57
CA LEU A 298 36.18 17.23 5.84
C LEU A 298 36.13 16.21 4.70
N HIS A 299 36.01 16.69 3.45
CA HIS A 299 36.02 15.83 2.29
C HIS A 299 37.34 15.06 2.18
N ASP A 300 38.48 15.73 2.34
CA ASP A 300 39.79 15.09 2.21
C ASP A 300 40.02 14.03 3.29
N LYS A 301 39.68 14.31 4.56
CA LYS A 301 39.76 13.30 5.63
C LYS A 301 38.79 12.15 5.41
N ALA A 302 37.57 12.42 4.97
CA ALA A 302 36.58 11.39 4.67
C ALA A 302 37.05 10.49 3.51
N GLN A 303 37.56 11.07 2.42
CA GLN A 303 38.10 10.33 1.27
C GLN A 303 39.37 9.55 1.61
N ALA A 304 40.24 10.10 2.46
CA ALA A 304 41.44 9.42 2.93
C ALA A 304 41.11 8.18 3.78
N LEU A 305 40.03 8.24 4.56
CA LEU A 305 39.54 7.08 5.32
C LEU A 305 38.84 6.07 4.40
N LYS A 306 37.91 6.55 3.55
CA LYS A 306 37.17 5.71 2.62
C LYS A 306 36.77 6.48 1.36
N THR A 307 37.27 6.04 0.22
CA THR A 307 36.89 6.63 -1.07
C THR A 307 35.41 6.44 -1.37
N SER A 308 34.69 7.52 -1.67
CA SER A 308 33.29 7.50 -2.07
C SER A 308 32.98 8.64 -3.05
N THR A 309 31.98 8.47 -3.92
CA THR A 309 31.53 9.58 -4.78
C THR A 309 30.94 10.73 -3.96
N TYR A 310 30.29 10.43 -2.84
CA TYR A 310 29.66 11.39 -1.95
C TYR A 310 30.10 11.10 -0.52
N SER A 311 30.54 12.12 0.21
CA SER A 311 31.08 11.94 1.58
C SER A 311 30.29 12.70 2.64
N ILE A 312 29.76 13.87 2.31
CA ILE A 312 29.02 14.73 3.23
C ILE A 312 27.69 15.13 2.61
N GLN A 313 26.61 15.02 3.38
CA GLN A 313 25.31 15.63 3.12
C GLN A 313 25.21 16.94 3.90
N VAL A 314 24.68 17.98 3.27
CA VAL A 314 24.35 19.24 3.95
C VAL A 314 22.88 19.58 3.70
N ASP A 315 22.18 19.99 4.75
CA ASP A 315 20.85 20.58 4.68
C ASP A 315 20.90 22.01 5.22
N ALA A 316 20.11 22.91 4.62
CA ALA A 316 20.00 24.31 5.04
C ALA A 316 18.58 24.60 5.54
N ALA A 317 18.48 25.38 6.61
CA ALA A 317 17.20 25.86 7.11
C ALA A 317 17.22 27.37 7.35
N ASN A 318 16.12 28.02 7.00
CA ASN A 318 15.84 29.38 7.42
C ASN A 318 14.96 29.34 8.68
N VAL A 319 15.43 29.96 9.76
CA VAL A 319 14.74 29.98 11.05
C VAL A 319 13.92 31.26 11.30
N SER A 320 13.68 32.08 10.27
CA SER A 320 12.75 33.22 10.37
C SER A 320 11.36 32.77 10.79
N GLN A 321 10.68 33.64 11.56
CA GLN A 321 9.24 33.47 11.83
C GLN A 321 8.43 33.85 10.58
N ASN A 322 7.67 32.90 10.08
CA ASN A 322 6.87 33.05 8.86
C ASN A 322 5.39 32.79 9.18
N VAL A 323 4.52 33.69 8.73
CA VAL A 323 3.07 33.54 8.82
C VAL A 323 2.46 33.61 7.43
N LEU A 324 1.57 32.67 7.12
CA LEU A 324 0.81 32.65 5.87
C LEU A 324 -0.68 32.79 6.17
N ASN A 325 -1.40 33.58 5.37
CA ASN A 325 -2.84 33.71 5.53
C ASN A 325 -3.55 32.35 5.45
N LYS A 326 -4.34 32.01 6.47
CA LYS A 326 -5.11 30.76 6.54
C LYS A 326 -6.07 30.58 5.37
N ALA A 327 -6.53 31.66 4.72
CA ALA A 327 -7.38 31.60 3.54
C ALA A 327 -6.74 30.81 2.39
N VAL A 328 -5.41 30.85 2.26
CA VAL A 328 -4.67 30.05 1.27
C VAL A 328 -4.82 28.56 1.55
N ALA A 329 -4.69 28.15 2.81
CA ALA A 329 -4.85 26.76 3.22
C ALA A 329 -6.32 26.30 3.09
N HIS A 330 -7.30 27.16 3.39
CA HIS A 330 -8.70 26.80 3.18
C HIS A 330 -9.03 26.56 1.70
N GLU A 331 -8.57 27.44 0.81
CA GLU A 331 -8.73 27.30 -0.65
C GLU A 331 -8.07 26.02 -1.18
N LEU A 332 -6.85 25.73 -0.74
CA LEU A 332 -6.12 24.53 -1.13
C LEU A 332 -6.79 23.26 -0.60
N GLY A 333 -7.27 23.25 0.64
CA GLY A 333 -7.97 22.11 1.24
C GLY A 333 -9.21 21.68 0.46
N GLU A 334 -10.01 22.63 -0.04
CA GLU A 334 -11.16 22.33 -0.91
C GLU A 334 -10.73 21.74 -2.26
N ALA A 335 -9.69 22.31 -2.89
CA ALA A 335 -9.18 21.81 -4.16
C ALA A 335 -8.61 20.38 -4.03
N VAL A 336 -7.98 20.08 -2.90
CA VAL A 336 -7.47 18.74 -2.58
C VAL A 336 -8.60 17.75 -2.33
N GLU A 337 -9.70 18.16 -1.70
CA GLU A 337 -10.90 17.32 -1.57
C GLU A 337 -11.44 16.90 -2.94
N ILE A 338 -11.45 17.83 -3.91
CA ILE A 338 -11.84 17.51 -5.29
C ILE A 338 -10.89 16.49 -5.90
N LEU A 339 -9.58 16.72 -5.83
CA LEU A 339 -8.58 15.79 -6.37
C LEU A 339 -8.72 14.38 -5.78
N TRP A 340 -8.99 14.27 -4.48
CA TRP A 340 -9.22 13.00 -3.81
C TRP A 340 -10.50 12.30 -4.30
N ARG A 341 -11.59 13.04 -4.51
CA ARG A 341 -12.87 12.49 -4.98
C ARG A 341 -12.83 12.07 -6.46
N LEU A 342 -11.99 12.68 -7.29
CA LEU A 342 -11.91 12.36 -8.72
C LEU A 342 -11.57 10.87 -8.97
N PRO A 343 -12.28 10.19 -9.89
CA PRO A 343 -11.95 8.82 -10.25
C PRO A 343 -10.61 8.78 -11.00
N SER A 344 -9.83 7.72 -10.78
CA SER A 344 -8.52 7.51 -11.40
C SER A 344 -8.53 6.26 -12.27
N SER A 345 -7.79 6.29 -13.37
CA SER A 345 -7.60 5.14 -14.26
C SER A 345 -6.59 4.13 -13.73
N GLN A 346 -5.75 4.54 -12.77
CA GLN A 346 -4.84 3.63 -12.09
C GLN A 346 -5.60 2.93 -10.96
N LYS A 347 -5.96 1.65 -11.15
CA LYS A 347 -6.19 0.79 -9.99
C LYS A 347 -4.91 0.77 -9.17
N GLU A 348 -5.03 1.02 -7.87
CA GLU A 348 -3.93 0.70 -6.97
C GLU A 348 -3.65 -0.79 -7.13
N SER A 349 -2.41 -1.13 -7.46
CA SER A 349 -1.87 -2.49 -7.37
C SER A 349 -2.87 -3.62 -7.72
N ASN A 350 -2.96 -3.98 -9.01
CA ASN A 350 -3.61 -5.24 -9.43
C ASN A 350 -3.08 -6.46 -8.65
N TYR A 351 -1.87 -6.36 -8.05
CA TYR A 351 -1.29 -7.44 -7.24
C TYR A 351 -1.99 -7.59 -5.89
N LEU A 352 -2.36 -6.51 -5.18
CA LEU A 352 -2.99 -6.64 -3.87
C LEU A 352 -4.43 -7.12 -3.98
N ASP A 353 -5.17 -6.66 -4.99
CA ASP A 353 -6.50 -7.19 -5.30
C ASP A 353 -6.42 -8.69 -5.58
N LYS A 354 -5.43 -9.12 -6.38
CA LYS A 354 -5.17 -10.52 -6.65
C LYS A 354 -4.86 -11.31 -5.37
N ILE A 355 -3.96 -10.81 -4.52
CA ILE A 355 -3.64 -11.46 -3.24
C ILE A 355 -4.86 -11.49 -2.32
N HIS A 356 -5.67 -10.43 -2.29
CA HIS A 356 -6.89 -10.38 -1.49
C HIS A 356 -7.88 -11.45 -1.95
N GLN A 357 -8.09 -11.61 -3.26
CA GLN A 357 -8.93 -12.68 -3.81
C GLN A 357 -8.37 -14.07 -3.51
N GLU A 358 -7.07 -14.29 -3.72
CA GLU A 358 -6.40 -15.57 -3.39
C GLU A 358 -6.45 -15.86 -1.88
N PHE A 359 -6.34 -14.84 -1.04
CA PHE A 359 -6.45 -14.96 0.41
C PHE A 359 -7.88 -15.32 0.82
N LEU A 360 -8.89 -14.66 0.26
CA LEU A 360 -10.29 -14.96 0.53
C LEU A 360 -10.65 -16.38 0.07
N GLU A 361 -10.15 -16.81 -1.09
CA GLU A 361 -10.37 -18.16 -1.60
C GLU A 361 -9.74 -19.23 -0.70
N LYS A 362 -8.53 -18.97 -0.18
CA LYS A 362 -7.78 -19.96 0.61
C LYS A 362 -8.10 -19.93 2.11
N TYR A 363 -8.21 -18.75 2.71
CA TYR A 363 -8.31 -18.55 4.17
C TYR A 363 -9.64 -17.90 4.61
N GLY A 364 -10.40 -17.31 3.68
CA GLY A 364 -11.63 -16.60 3.99
C GLY A 364 -11.41 -15.33 4.83
N THR A 365 -12.48 -14.86 5.48
CA THR A 365 -12.47 -13.59 6.25
C THR A 365 -12.27 -13.77 7.76
N LYS A 366 -12.16 -15.01 8.24
CA LYS A 366 -12.17 -15.33 9.67
C LYS A 366 -10.85 -15.85 10.20
N GLN A 367 -9.89 -16.09 9.31
CA GLN A 367 -8.58 -16.64 9.65
C GLN A 367 -7.51 -15.55 9.61
N LEU A 368 -6.66 -15.55 10.65
CA LEU A 368 -5.41 -14.79 10.67
C LEU A 368 -4.27 -15.71 10.25
N VAL A 369 -3.45 -15.27 9.30
CA VAL A 369 -2.29 -16.03 8.80
C VAL A 369 -1.03 -15.29 9.18
N SER A 370 -0.05 -15.99 9.76
CA SER A 370 1.23 -15.36 10.11
C SER A 370 1.89 -14.79 8.85
N LEU A 371 2.61 -13.67 8.99
CA LEU A 371 3.31 -13.08 7.85
C LEU A 371 4.31 -14.05 7.21
N GLU A 372 4.96 -14.89 8.04
CA GLU A 372 5.87 -15.95 7.60
C GLU A 372 5.14 -17.00 6.75
N ASP A 373 4.04 -17.57 7.24
CA ASP A 373 3.31 -18.61 6.51
C ASP A 373 2.66 -18.06 5.25
N LEU A 374 2.17 -16.80 5.25
CA LEU A 374 1.63 -16.17 4.06
C LEU A 374 2.71 -15.98 2.98
N ALA A 375 3.92 -15.59 3.39
CA ALA A 375 5.06 -15.37 2.50
C ALA A 375 5.66 -16.66 1.91
N ASP A 376 5.45 -17.80 2.57
CA ASP A 376 5.92 -19.10 2.12
C ASP A 376 5.18 -19.55 0.83
N GLU A 377 5.92 -20.08 -0.15
CA GLU A 377 5.36 -20.48 -1.45
C GLU A 377 4.66 -21.85 -1.42
N CYS A 378 4.94 -22.69 -0.42
CA CYS A 378 4.36 -24.01 -0.29
C CYS A 378 3.17 -24.02 0.67
N LYS A 379 3.25 -23.24 1.76
CA LYS A 379 2.16 -23.10 2.74
C LYS A 379 1.20 -21.98 2.39
N GLY A 380 1.74 -20.87 1.90
CA GLY A 380 1.08 -19.57 1.80
C GLY A 380 0.53 -19.22 0.44
N LEU A 381 0.61 -17.92 0.12
CA LEU A 381 0.37 -17.37 -1.22
C LEU A 381 1.70 -17.05 -1.95
N GLY A 382 2.83 -17.10 -1.23
CA GLY A 382 4.15 -16.82 -1.81
C GLY A 382 4.34 -15.34 -2.15
N LEU A 383 4.83 -14.54 -1.20
CA LEU A 383 5.03 -13.11 -1.41
C LEU A 383 6.32 -12.76 -2.20
N ARG A 384 7.16 -13.76 -2.50
CA ARG A 384 8.47 -13.60 -3.14
C ARG A 384 8.42 -13.36 -4.65
N ASN A 385 7.56 -14.10 -5.35
CA ASN A 385 7.45 -14.09 -6.80
C ASN A 385 6.38 -13.12 -7.32
N LEU A 386 5.73 -12.39 -6.41
CA LEU A 386 4.90 -11.25 -6.78
C LEU A 386 5.80 -10.31 -7.55
N LYS A 387 5.61 -10.26 -8.87
CA LYS A 387 6.27 -9.24 -9.65
C LYS A 387 5.64 -7.95 -9.20
N PHE A 388 6.49 -7.17 -8.55
CA PHE A 388 6.36 -5.77 -8.17
C PHE A 388 6.08 -4.86 -9.36
N ASP A 389 5.57 -5.40 -10.47
CA ASP A 389 5.47 -4.73 -11.75
C ASP A 389 4.58 -3.51 -11.56
N ARG A 390 4.99 -2.42 -12.19
CA ARG A 390 4.17 -1.21 -12.28
C ARG A 390 2.76 -1.64 -12.66
N PRO A 391 1.71 -1.04 -12.08
CA PRO A 391 0.33 -1.40 -12.40
C PRO A 391 0.22 -1.53 -13.92
N GLU A 392 0.07 -2.77 -14.39
CA GLU A 392 -0.21 -2.98 -15.80
C GLU A 392 -1.53 -2.28 -16.04
N VAL A 393 -1.55 -1.41 -17.04
CA VAL A 393 -2.81 -0.88 -17.56
C VAL A 393 -3.49 -2.07 -18.23
N GLU A 394 -4.10 -2.94 -17.44
CA GLU A 394 -5.01 -3.93 -17.98
C GLU A 394 -6.14 -3.15 -18.65
N ASN A 395 -6.17 -3.25 -19.97
CA ASN A 395 -7.34 -2.88 -20.77
C ASN A 395 -8.44 -3.91 -20.47
N GLY A 396 -9.05 -3.83 -19.28
CA GLY A 396 -9.81 -4.96 -18.75
C GLY A 396 -10.75 -4.58 -17.62
N LEU A 397 -11.82 -3.87 -17.99
CA LEU A 397 -13.10 -3.60 -17.31
C LEU A 397 -13.37 -2.10 -17.19
N LYS A 398 -14.13 -1.63 -18.19
CA LYS A 398 -14.66 -0.27 -18.31
C LYS A 398 -15.52 0.07 -17.09
N ASN A 399 -14.93 0.72 -16.09
CA ASN A 399 -15.68 1.29 -14.98
C ASN A 399 -16.58 2.42 -15.52
N GLU A 400 -17.90 2.28 -15.37
CA GLU A 400 -18.88 3.27 -15.84
C GLU A 400 -18.60 4.68 -15.28
N LYS A 401 -18.08 4.76 -14.04
CA LYS A 401 -17.71 6.02 -13.38
C LYS A 401 -16.52 6.69 -14.09
N LEU A 402 -15.47 5.92 -14.38
CA LEU A 402 -14.29 6.42 -15.11
C LEU A 402 -14.67 6.84 -16.54
N ASN A 403 -15.55 6.11 -17.20
CA ASN A 403 -16.06 6.51 -18.52
C ASN A 403 -16.85 7.81 -18.46
N ALA A 404 -17.68 7.99 -17.42
CA ALA A 404 -18.43 9.22 -17.22
C ALA A 404 -17.48 10.42 -16.95
N TRP A 405 -16.43 10.22 -16.16
CA TRP A 405 -15.38 11.23 -15.94
C TRP A 405 -14.64 11.56 -17.24
N ASN A 406 -14.18 10.55 -17.98
CA ASN A 406 -13.48 10.74 -19.24
C ASN A 406 -14.37 11.48 -20.24
N GLY A 407 -15.66 11.15 -20.32
CA GLY A 407 -16.63 11.86 -21.16
C GLY A 407 -16.86 13.31 -20.71
N TYR A 408 -16.88 13.58 -19.41
CA TYR A 408 -16.91 14.95 -18.88
C TYR A 408 -15.64 15.72 -19.27
N LEU A 409 -14.47 15.18 -18.97
CA LEU A 409 -13.18 15.82 -19.22
C LEU A 409 -12.93 16.05 -20.72
N GLN A 410 -13.31 15.10 -21.58
CA GLN A 410 -13.25 15.27 -23.05
C GLN A 410 -14.11 16.43 -23.55
N ARG A 411 -15.33 16.61 -23.02
CA ARG A 411 -16.17 17.76 -23.38
C ARG A 411 -15.54 19.07 -22.93
N GLN A 412 -15.04 19.13 -21.69
CA GLN A 412 -14.35 20.31 -21.18
C GLN A 412 -13.10 20.64 -22.00
N PHE A 413 -12.30 19.63 -22.34
CA PHE A 413 -11.13 19.74 -23.20
C PHE A 413 -11.48 20.28 -24.59
N LEU A 414 -12.46 19.71 -25.29
CA LEU A 414 -12.88 20.17 -26.61
C LEU A 414 -13.38 21.61 -26.59
N ASN A 415 -14.19 21.97 -25.58
CA ASN A 415 -14.67 23.33 -25.40
C ASN A 415 -13.53 24.33 -25.17
N ALA A 416 -12.57 23.98 -24.31
CA ALA A 416 -11.41 24.79 -24.01
C ALA A 416 -10.50 24.98 -25.23
N VAL A 417 -10.24 23.93 -26.00
CA VAL A 417 -9.46 24.00 -27.24
C VAL A 417 -10.18 24.85 -28.29
N TYR A 418 -11.48 24.64 -28.49
CA TYR A 418 -12.28 25.40 -29.47
C TYR A 418 -12.35 26.90 -29.13
N LYS A 419 -12.54 27.24 -27.86
CA LYS A 419 -12.62 28.63 -27.38
C LYS A 419 -11.26 29.26 -27.09
N GLN A 420 -10.18 28.47 -27.09
CA GLN A 420 -8.82 28.88 -26.67
C GLN A 420 -8.80 29.45 -25.24
N GLN A 421 -9.43 28.73 -24.31
CA GLN A 421 -9.55 29.11 -22.90
C GLN A 421 -9.00 28.02 -21.97
N GLU A 422 -8.81 28.35 -20.70
CA GLU A 422 -8.59 27.36 -19.64
C GLU A 422 -9.88 26.60 -19.31
N ILE A 423 -9.74 25.42 -18.71
CA ILE A 423 -10.86 24.66 -18.15
C ILE A 423 -11.08 25.14 -16.72
N ASP A 424 -12.17 25.87 -16.48
CA ASP A 424 -12.66 26.16 -15.13
C ASP A 424 -13.74 25.13 -14.76
N VAL A 425 -13.49 24.35 -13.70
CA VAL A 425 -14.42 23.31 -13.21
C VAL A 425 -15.23 23.76 -11.99
N SER A 426 -15.13 25.03 -11.61
CA SER A 426 -15.70 25.54 -10.34
C SER A 426 -17.21 25.43 -10.24
N GLU A 427 -17.93 25.61 -11.35
CA GLU A 427 -19.39 25.71 -11.35
C GLU A 427 -20.09 24.35 -11.37
N ASP A 428 -19.42 23.30 -11.85
CA ASP A 428 -20.07 22.04 -12.21
C ASP A 428 -19.43 20.78 -11.62
N ILE A 429 -18.19 20.84 -11.14
CA ILE A 429 -17.49 19.65 -10.61
C ILE A 429 -18.24 19.00 -9.44
N TRP A 430 -18.82 19.80 -8.53
CA TRP A 430 -19.60 19.26 -7.42
C TRP A 430 -20.91 18.61 -7.88
N ASN A 431 -21.50 19.05 -9.00
CA ASN A 431 -22.67 18.38 -9.58
C ASN A 431 -22.32 17.01 -10.15
N TYR A 432 -21.07 16.83 -10.60
CA TYR A 432 -20.52 15.53 -10.99
C TYR A 432 -20.21 14.68 -9.74
N LEU A 433 -19.41 15.22 -8.81
CA LEU A 433 -18.93 14.49 -7.62
C LEU A 433 -20.06 14.10 -6.66
N ASN A 434 -21.12 14.90 -6.50
CA ASN A 434 -22.26 14.56 -5.63
C ASN A 434 -23.10 13.38 -6.15
N LYS A 435 -22.91 12.97 -7.40
CA LYS A 435 -23.51 11.73 -7.91
C LYS A 435 -22.69 10.50 -7.50
N GLU A 436 -21.45 10.69 -7.07
CA GLU A 436 -20.59 9.62 -6.58
C GLU A 436 -20.81 9.42 -5.08
N GLU A 437 -21.21 8.22 -4.70
CA GLU A 437 -21.22 7.78 -3.30
C GLU A 437 -19.79 7.40 -2.89
N VAL A 438 -19.00 8.36 -2.42
CA VAL A 438 -17.67 8.15 -1.81
C VAL A 438 -17.76 8.51 -0.33
N SER A 439 -17.38 7.58 0.55
CA SER A 439 -17.46 7.82 1.99
C SER A 439 -16.34 8.74 2.46
N PRO A 440 -16.61 9.78 3.26
CA PRO A 440 -15.57 10.57 3.92
C PRO A 440 -14.60 9.75 4.79
N LEU A 441 -15.00 8.55 5.23
CA LEU A 441 -14.15 7.66 6.03
C LEU A 441 -13.04 6.98 5.20
N GLU A 442 -13.19 6.92 3.87
CA GLU A 442 -12.15 6.45 2.96
C GLU A 442 -11.05 7.49 2.76
N ALA A 443 -11.23 8.73 3.22
CA ALA A 443 -10.23 9.79 3.08
C ALA A 443 -9.00 9.51 3.95
N PRO A 444 -7.78 9.86 3.47
CA PRO A 444 -6.56 9.69 4.26
C PRO A 444 -6.66 10.47 5.57
N LEU A 445 -6.06 9.92 6.63
CA LEU A 445 -6.06 10.56 7.96
C LEU A 445 -5.27 11.87 7.97
N SER A 446 -4.19 11.92 7.20
CA SER A 446 -3.34 13.09 7.05
C SER A 446 -2.54 12.98 5.74
N PHE A 447 -1.98 14.10 5.28
CA PHE A 447 -1.05 14.15 4.14
C PHE A 447 -0.32 15.50 4.11
N ASP A 448 0.78 15.57 3.38
CA ASP A 448 1.44 16.82 3.00
C ASP A 448 1.07 17.17 1.56
N ILE A 449 0.63 18.40 1.28
CA ILE A 449 0.39 18.89 -0.09
C ILE A 449 1.41 19.96 -0.48
N TYR A 450 1.95 19.88 -1.69
CA TYR A 450 2.93 20.82 -2.22
C TYR A 450 2.24 21.82 -3.17
N CYS A 451 2.52 23.11 -3.01
CA CYS A 451 1.96 24.14 -3.88
C CYS A 451 2.88 25.35 -4.08
N GLU A 452 2.67 26.07 -5.18
CA GLU A 452 3.25 27.38 -5.47
C GLU A 452 2.16 28.45 -5.37
N LEU A 453 2.50 29.66 -4.89
CA LEU A 453 1.57 30.77 -4.70
C LEU A 453 1.91 31.96 -5.61
N PHE A 454 0.88 32.51 -6.25
CA PHE A 454 1.00 33.62 -7.18
C PHE A 454 0.15 34.80 -6.72
N ALA A 455 0.79 35.91 -6.36
CA ALA A 455 0.14 37.14 -5.92
C ALA A 455 1.00 38.36 -6.26
N ALA A 456 0.41 39.55 -6.32
CA ALA A 456 1.18 40.77 -6.55
C ALA A 456 2.00 41.21 -5.31
N SER A 457 1.54 40.85 -4.11
CA SER A 457 2.18 41.20 -2.83
C SER A 457 1.64 40.33 -1.68
N GLN A 458 2.29 40.36 -0.51
CA GLN A 458 1.74 39.75 0.71
C GLN A 458 0.36 40.33 1.07
N LYS A 459 0.15 41.64 0.86
CA LYS A 459 -1.14 42.31 1.07
C LYS A 459 -2.23 41.79 0.12
N SER A 460 -1.89 41.52 -1.14
CA SER A 460 -2.84 40.97 -2.11
C SER A 460 -3.30 39.57 -1.71
N LEU A 461 -2.43 38.75 -1.12
CA LEU A 461 -2.82 37.46 -0.53
C LEU A 461 -3.84 37.65 0.59
N ASP A 462 -3.62 38.62 1.48
CA ASP A 462 -4.52 38.90 2.60
C ASP A 462 -5.88 39.45 2.14
N GLU A 463 -5.91 40.20 1.03
CA GLU A 463 -7.13 40.65 0.37
C GLU A 463 -7.80 39.55 -0.48
N GLY A 464 -7.17 38.38 -0.59
CA GLY A 464 -7.68 37.23 -1.32
C GLY A 464 -7.41 37.23 -2.82
N ASP A 465 -6.59 38.14 -3.36
CA ASP A 465 -6.14 38.14 -4.75
C ASP A 465 -4.86 37.31 -4.92
N PHE A 466 -5.06 36.00 -5.08
CA PHE A 466 -3.98 35.04 -5.31
C PHE A 466 -4.44 33.87 -6.18
N LEU A 467 -3.48 33.15 -6.75
CA LEU A 467 -3.65 31.82 -7.32
C LEU A 467 -2.73 30.82 -6.63
N ILE A 468 -3.15 29.56 -6.62
CA ILE A 468 -2.38 28.42 -6.13
C ILE A 468 -2.12 27.47 -7.30
N SER A 469 -0.94 26.88 -7.39
CA SER A 469 -0.67 25.80 -8.36
C SER A 469 -0.20 24.54 -7.63
N ILE A 470 -0.86 23.42 -7.92
CA ILE A 470 -0.44 22.10 -7.44
C ILE A 470 0.49 21.48 -8.49
N GLY A 471 1.69 21.08 -8.06
CA GLY A 471 2.70 20.48 -8.93
C GLY A 471 2.33 19.06 -9.39
N SER A 472 3.13 18.50 -10.30
CA SER A 472 3.00 17.08 -10.71
C SER A 472 3.27 16.10 -9.57
N ASN A 473 4.06 16.52 -8.58
CA ASN A 473 4.21 15.83 -7.31
C ASN A 473 3.25 16.49 -6.31
N THR A 474 2.14 15.82 -6.00
CA THR A 474 1.13 16.33 -5.06
C THR A 474 1.64 16.45 -3.64
N GLY A 475 2.59 15.60 -3.22
CA GLY A 475 3.18 15.66 -1.89
C GLY A 475 3.38 14.28 -1.28
N ALA A 476 3.14 14.14 0.03
CA ALA A 476 3.38 12.90 0.78
C ALA A 476 2.09 12.36 1.40
N GLY A 477 1.92 11.03 1.40
CA GLY A 477 0.69 10.37 1.82
C GLY A 477 0.43 10.32 3.34
N GLN A 478 1.39 10.73 4.16
CA GLN A 478 1.23 10.94 5.60
C GLN A 478 1.67 12.37 5.93
N GLY A 479 0.88 13.06 6.76
CA GLY A 479 1.19 14.40 7.23
C GLY A 479 2.49 14.41 8.03
N GLY A 480 3.39 15.32 7.68
CA GLY A 480 4.68 15.46 8.35
C GLY A 480 5.83 14.67 7.76
N SER A 481 5.59 13.72 6.83
CA SER A 481 6.66 12.95 6.18
C SER A 481 7.71 13.84 5.49
N THR A 482 7.31 15.00 5.00
CA THR A 482 8.19 15.99 4.38
C THR A 482 9.16 16.62 5.38
N PHE A 483 8.73 16.77 6.63
CA PHE A 483 9.52 17.36 7.71
C PHE A 483 10.55 16.37 8.28
N GLY A 484 10.39 15.07 8.06
CA GLY A 484 11.15 13.99 8.72
C GLY A 484 12.66 14.24 8.84
N ARG A 485 13.35 14.47 7.72
CA ARG A 485 14.81 14.72 7.77
C ARG A 485 15.22 16.08 8.33
N PHE A 486 14.26 16.97 8.53
CA PHE A 486 14.48 18.35 8.98
C PHE A 486 13.96 18.63 10.39
N LEU A 487 13.48 17.61 11.12
CA LEU A 487 12.84 17.79 12.43
C LEU A 487 13.71 18.57 13.42
N ASP A 488 14.99 18.22 13.50
CA ASP A 488 15.95 18.84 14.41
C ASP A 488 16.37 20.26 13.97
N ILE A 489 16.57 20.50 12.67
CA ILE A 489 17.02 21.82 12.18
C ILE A 489 15.87 22.86 12.15
N LEU A 490 14.62 22.41 12.03
CA LEU A 490 13.42 23.26 12.04
C LEU A 490 12.70 23.35 13.39
N ASP A 491 13.16 22.59 14.39
CA ASP A 491 12.46 22.41 15.67
C ASP A 491 10.96 22.07 15.46
N ALA A 492 10.70 21.03 14.67
CA ALA A 492 9.36 20.67 14.21
C ALA A 492 8.75 19.46 14.95
N LYS A 493 9.42 18.91 15.96
CA LYS A 493 8.98 17.67 16.65
C LYS A 493 7.56 17.78 17.21
N LEU A 494 7.26 18.87 17.93
CA LEU A 494 5.95 19.10 18.54
C LEU A 494 4.81 19.18 17.51
N LEU A 495 5.07 19.80 16.36
CA LEU A 495 4.11 19.88 15.25
C LEU A 495 3.73 18.49 14.75
N ILE A 496 4.73 17.63 14.54
CA ILE A 496 4.50 16.29 14.01
C ILE A 496 3.83 15.40 15.07
N GLN A 497 4.19 15.55 16.34
CA GLN A 497 3.51 14.87 17.44
C GLN A 497 2.02 15.25 17.53
N ASP A 498 1.68 16.52 17.32
CA ASP A 498 0.28 16.98 17.27
C ASP A 498 -0.49 16.36 16.09
N ILE A 499 0.12 16.30 14.89
CA ILE A 499 -0.47 15.60 13.72
C ILE A 499 -0.70 14.12 14.06
N PHE A 500 0.26 13.46 14.69
CA PHE A 500 0.18 12.05 15.04
C PHE A 500 -0.88 11.76 16.11
N ALA A 501 -1.04 12.66 17.09
CA ALA A 501 -2.12 12.59 18.07
C ALA A 501 -3.50 12.73 17.41
N LYS A 502 -3.63 13.65 16.43
CA LYS A 502 -4.87 13.82 15.64
C LYS A 502 -5.18 12.59 14.79
N GLU A 503 -4.18 11.99 14.14
CA GLU A 503 -4.35 10.72 13.42
C GLU A 503 -4.84 9.59 14.34
N GLN A 504 -4.23 9.44 15.51
CA GLN A 504 -4.63 8.43 16.48
C GLN A 504 -6.05 8.63 17.00
N ALA A 505 -6.49 9.89 17.16
CA ALA A 505 -7.85 10.22 17.55
C ALA A 505 -8.89 9.95 16.45
N LEU A 506 -8.49 10.04 15.17
CA LEU A 506 -9.34 9.74 14.01
C LEU A 506 -9.53 8.24 13.78
N ASP A 507 -8.63 7.40 14.30
CA ASP A 507 -8.67 5.93 14.18
C ASP A 507 -8.17 5.26 15.49
N PRO A 508 -8.95 5.30 16.58
CA PRO A 508 -8.52 4.90 17.92
C PRO A 508 -8.26 3.39 18.09
N HIS A 509 -8.77 2.56 17.17
CA HIS A 509 -8.65 1.11 17.23
C HIS A 509 -7.42 0.57 16.50
N THR A 510 -6.72 1.41 15.74
CA THR A 510 -5.51 1.04 15.00
C THR A 510 -4.26 1.56 15.69
N CYS A 511 -3.21 0.74 15.72
CA CYS A 511 -1.89 1.12 16.19
C CYS A 511 -0.99 1.54 15.02
N PHE A 512 -0.46 2.77 15.06
CA PHE A 512 0.45 3.27 14.03
C PHE A 512 1.90 2.95 14.40
N ILE A 513 2.61 2.31 13.47
CA ILE A 513 3.96 1.79 13.71
C ILE A 513 4.92 2.39 12.68
N GLU A 514 5.97 3.05 13.18
CA GLU A 514 7.03 3.61 12.32
C GLU A 514 7.84 2.47 11.69
N SER A 515 8.23 2.60 10.42
CA SER A 515 9.03 1.57 9.75
C SER A 515 10.32 2.13 9.18
N THR A 516 11.38 1.32 9.26
CA THR A 516 12.68 1.69 8.74
C THR A 516 13.40 0.52 8.08
N PHE A 517 14.18 0.84 7.04
CA PHE A 517 15.03 -0.09 6.32
C PHE A 517 16.22 0.64 5.72
N LEU A 518 17.30 -0.09 5.47
CA LEU A 518 18.39 0.42 4.65
C LEU A 518 18.12 0.12 3.17
N PRO A 519 18.02 1.14 2.30
CA PRO A 519 17.82 0.94 0.87
C PRO A 519 19.04 0.30 0.19
N SER A 520 18.80 -0.38 -0.92
CA SER A 520 19.84 -1.01 -1.77
C SER A 520 20.78 0.00 -2.43
N SER A 521 20.35 1.26 -2.53
CA SER A 521 21.22 2.40 -2.81
C SER A 521 21.46 3.18 -1.52
N PRO A 522 22.61 2.98 -0.85
CA PRO A 522 22.95 3.64 0.42
C PRO A 522 22.70 5.15 0.44
N ARG A 523 22.98 5.86 -0.65
CA ARG A 523 22.77 7.31 -0.73
C ARG A 523 21.31 7.71 -0.52
N THR A 524 20.36 6.88 -0.97
CA THR A 524 18.93 7.20 -0.80
C THR A 524 18.49 7.13 0.66
N ALA A 525 19.27 6.50 1.56
CA ALA A 525 18.99 6.52 2.99
C ALA A 525 19.07 7.93 3.60
N ASN A 526 19.79 8.86 2.97
CA ASN A 526 19.88 10.28 3.36
C ASN A 526 18.52 10.97 3.52
N VAL A 527 17.49 10.53 2.78
CA VAL A 527 16.13 11.09 2.87
C VAL A 527 15.24 10.37 3.89
N ALA A 528 15.72 9.27 4.48
CA ALA A 528 15.00 8.47 5.46
C ALA A 528 15.46 8.70 6.92
N ILE A 529 16.52 9.50 7.14
CA ILE A 529 17.00 9.85 8.47
C ILE A 529 15.96 10.75 9.16
N HIS A 530 15.42 10.34 10.30
CA HIS A 530 14.49 11.13 11.11
C HIS A 530 14.39 10.57 12.52
N ASP A 531 13.92 11.34 13.50
CA ASP A 531 13.62 10.80 14.83
C ASP A 531 12.28 10.05 14.82
N ASN A 532 12.21 8.88 15.48
CA ASN A 532 10.92 8.24 15.71
C ASN A 532 10.08 9.03 16.72
N LEU A 533 8.84 9.36 16.35
CA LEU A 533 7.86 10.04 17.19
C LEU A 533 6.63 9.17 17.49
N ARG A 534 6.63 7.90 17.07
CA ARG A 534 5.62 6.87 17.39
C ARG A 534 6.09 5.99 18.55
N GLU A 535 5.13 5.34 19.20
CA GLU A 535 5.39 4.42 20.32
C GLU A 535 6.11 3.13 19.87
N PHE A 536 5.70 2.60 18.72
CA PHE A 536 6.19 1.34 18.17
C PHE A 536 6.95 1.55 16.86
N ALA A 537 7.91 0.68 16.60
CA ALA A 537 8.63 0.64 15.32
C ALA A 537 8.91 -0.78 14.82
N ILE A 538 8.91 -0.97 13.51
CA ILE A 538 9.43 -2.16 12.83
C ILE A 538 10.78 -1.81 12.21
N HIS A 539 11.83 -2.47 12.69
CA HIS A 539 13.18 -2.32 12.15
C HIS A 539 13.50 -3.50 11.26
N LEU A 540 13.73 -3.24 9.98
CA LEU A 540 14.20 -4.26 9.03
C LEU A 540 15.73 -4.32 8.96
N HIS A 541 16.38 -3.88 10.04
CA HIS A 541 17.81 -3.95 10.24
C HIS A 541 18.13 -4.19 11.72
N TYR A 542 19.23 -3.62 12.24
CA TYR A 542 19.59 -3.79 13.65
C TYR A 542 18.59 -3.02 14.55
N PRO A 543 18.05 -3.62 15.62
CA PRO A 543 17.01 -3.01 16.46
C PRO A 543 17.49 -1.76 17.21
N GLY A 544 16.55 -0.88 17.53
CA GLY A 544 16.80 0.33 18.31
C GLY A 544 16.68 0.09 19.81
N ASN A 545 17.41 0.82 20.64
CA ASN A 545 17.23 0.76 22.11
C ASN A 545 16.12 1.69 22.63
N SER A 546 15.57 2.57 21.78
CA SER A 546 14.72 3.70 22.21
C SER A 546 13.22 3.49 22.02
N THR A 547 12.80 2.40 21.36
CA THR A 547 11.42 2.16 20.92
C THR A 547 10.94 0.77 21.29
N GLN A 548 9.63 0.58 21.44
CA GLN A 548 9.07 -0.77 21.54
C GLN A 548 9.09 -1.40 20.14
N ASP A 549 10.10 -2.21 19.89
CA ASP A 549 10.32 -2.85 18.59
C ASP A 549 9.32 -3.99 18.39
N LEU A 550 8.53 -3.92 17.33
CA LEU A 550 7.60 -4.97 16.96
C LEU A 550 8.26 -5.90 15.92
N PRO A 551 8.52 -7.18 16.25
CA PRO A 551 9.15 -8.11 15.32
C PRO A 551 8.17 -8.52 14.22
N LEU A 552 8.69 -8.90 13.05
CA LEU A 552 7.86 -9.38 11.93
C LEU A 552 7.05 -10.63 12.29
N ASP A 553 7.59 -11.51 13.15
CA ASP A 553 6.92 -12.72 13.64
C ASP A 553 5.65 -12.40 14.47
N ASP A 554 5.48 -11.16 14.94
CA ASP A 554 4.27 -10.72 15.64
C ASP A 554 3.14 -10.31 14.70
N LEU A 555 3.43 -10.15 13.40
CA LEU A 555 2.47 -9.67 12.41
C LEU A 555 1.71 -10.82 11.74
N TYR A 556 0.41 -10.65 11.70
CA TYR A 556 -0.53 -11.54 11.03
C TYR A 556 -1.34 -10.75 10.00
N VAL A 557 -1.79 -11.43 8.96
CA VAL A 557 -2.64 -10.87 7.90
C VAL A 557 -4.03 -11.49 8.01
N GLY A 558 -5.05 -10.64 7.96
CA GLY A 558 -6.45 -11.04 7.84
C GLY A 558 -7.10 -10.39 6.62
N ALA A 559 -8.32 -10.82 6.30
CA ALA A 559 -9.11 -10.26 5.21
C ALA A 559 -10.52 -9.89 5.68
N THR A 560 -10.98 -8.73 5.23
CA THR A 560 -12.42 -8.42 5.15
C THR A 560 -12.91 -8.76 3.74
N THR A 561 -14.20 -8.60 3.46
CA THR A 561 -14.72 -8.71 2.09
C THR A 561 -14.18 -7.64 1.15
N GLU A 562 -13.61 -6.55 1.66
CA GLU A 562 -13.20 -5.38 0.87
C GLU A 562 -11.68 -5.21 0.78
N ARG A 563 -10.92 -5.64 1.80
CA ARG A 563 -9.46 -5.43 1.88
C ARG A 563 -8.78 -6.44 2.78
N LEU A 564 -7.46 -6.53 2.63
CA LEU A 564 -6.56 -7.16 3.59
C LEU A 564 -6.21 -6.17 4.74
N PHE A 565 -5.79 -6.70 5.88
CA PHE A 565 -5.35 -5.91 7.03
C PHE A 565 -4.27 -6.62 7.85
N LEU A 566 -3.49 -5.84 8.60
CA LEU A 566 -2.44 -6.33 9.49
C LEU A 566 -2.90 -6.33 10.94
N VAL A 567 -2.58 -7.38 11.68
CA VAL A 567 -2.84 -7.52 13.12
C VAL A 567 -1.53 -7.83 13.83
N SER A 568 -1.32 -7.18 14.97
CA SER A 568 -0.25 -7.57 15.91
C SER A 568 -0.80 -8.56 16.92
N LYS A 569 -0.10 -9.70 17.08
CA LYS A 569 -0.43 -10.71 18.09
C LYS A 569 -0.22 -10.18 19.51
N THR A 570 0.86 -9.45 19.76
CA THR A 570 1.14 -8.90 21.10
C THR A 570 0.16 -7.79 21.46
N LEU A 571 -0.16 -6.88 20.52
CA LEU A 571 -1.02 -5.73 20.78
C LEU A 571 -2.51 -6.05 20.67
N GLN A 572 -2.89 -7.16 20.03
CA GLN A 572 -4.29 -7.55 19.78
C GLN A 572 -5.07 -6.45 19.05
N LYS A 573 -4.41 -5.76 18.10
CA LYS A 573 -4.96 -4.62 17.37
C LYS A 573 -4.59 -4.67 15.89
N GLU A 574 -5.41 -4.04 15.06
CA GLU A 574 -5.03 -3.70 13.70
C GLU A 574 -3.82 -2.77 13.74
N VAL A 575 -2.86 -2.99 12.85
CA VAL A 575 -1.62 -2.22 12.75
C VAL A 575 -1.57 -1.50 11.40
N ASN A 576 -1.14 -0.23 11.43
CA ASN A 576 -0.84 0.55 10.24
C ASN A 576 0.64 0.93 10.21
N VAL A 577 1.35 0.46 9.19
CA VAL A 577 2.79 0.66 9.04
C VAL A 577 3.05 1.98 8.31
N THR A 578 3.67 2.93 9.01
CA THR A 578 3.91 4.31 8.57
C THR A 578 5.38 4.58 8.23
N ALA A 579 5.66 5.72 7.60
CA ALA A 579 7.01 6.18 7.34
C ALA A 579 7.07 7.72 7.38
N THR A 580 7.72 8.29 8.40
CA THR A 580 7.85 9.75 8.57
C THR A 580 8.99 10.30 7.70
N ASN A 581 8.99 9.94 6.42
CA ASN A 581 9.97 10.37 5.43
C ASN A 581 9.42 10.25 4.00
N VAL A 582 10.18 10.78 3.04
CA VAL A 582 9.82 10.78 1.61
C VAL A 582 10.55 9.70 0.79
N LEU A 583 11.11 8.68 1.46
CA LEU A 583 11.78 7.58 0.76
C LEU A 583 10.74 6.74 0.01
N ASN A 584 11.02 6.47 -1.26
CA ASN A 584 10.18 5.60 -2.06
C ASN A 584 10.27 4.15 -1.52
N SER A 585 9.15 3.62 -1.02
CA SER A 585 9.07 2.26 -0.47
C SER A 585 9.40 1.17 -1.50
N ASN A 586 9.32 1.46 -2.80
CA ASN A 586 9.71 0.53 -3.86
C ASN A 586 11.22 0.25 -3.91
N LEU A 587 12.04 1.04 -3.20
CA LEU A 587 13.48 0.78 -3.04
C LEU A 587 13.79 -0.18 -1.89
N GLY A 588 12.77 -0.56 -1.11
CA GLY A 588 12.90 -1.45 0.04
C GLY A 588 12.63 -2.93 -0.25
N PRO A 589 12.78 -3.78 0.77
CA PRO A 589 12.43 -5.19 0.68
C PRO A 589 10.96 -5.40 0.29
N ALA A 590 10.68 -6.48 -0.43
CA ALA A 590 9.32 -6.85 -0.85
C ALA A 590 8.33 -6.90 0.33
N ILE A 591 8.78 -7.42 1.48
CA ILE A 591 7.97 -7.52 2.69
C ILE A 591 7.57 -6.14 3.23
N LEU A 592 8.48 -5.16 3.24
CA LEU A 592 8.15 -3.81 3.69
C LEU A 592 7.13 -3.15 2.77
N ARG A 593 7.33 -3.29 1.46
CA ARG A 593 6.39 -2.76 0.47
C ARG A 593 5.01 -3.37 0.68
N PHE A 594 4.92 -4.68 0.86
CA PHE A 594 3.66 -5.36 1.16
C PHE A 594 3.00 -4.78 2.42
N LEU A 595 3.73 -4.64 3.54
CA LEU A 595 3.19 -4.04 4.77
C LEU A 595 2.70 -2.60 4.57
N ARG A 596 3.48 -1.77 3.86
CA ARG A 596 3.16 -0.37 3.56
C ARG A 596 1.96 -0.25 2.62
N ASP A 597 1.82 -1.14 1.65
CA ASP A 597 0.72 -1.10 0.70
C ASP A 597 -0.59 -1.63 1.33
N LEU A 598 -0.54 -2.68 2.15
CA LEU A 598 -1.67 -3.11 2.98
C LEU A 598 -2.19 -1.97 3.87
N SER A 599 -1.27 -1.23 4.48
CA SER A 599 -1.60 -0.10 5.34
C SER A 599 -2.26 1.06 4.59
N LYS A 600 -2.02 1.18 3.28
CA LYS A 600 -2.67 2.16 2.41
C LYS A 600 -4.06 1.73 1.94
N GLN A 601 -4.34 0.43 1.77
CA GLN A 601 -5.64 -0.07 1.30
C GLN A 601 -6.84 0.39 2.15
N LYS A 602 -6.61 0.74 3.42
CA LYS A 602 -7.63 1.28 4.31
C LYS A 602 -8.18 2.63 3.82
N PHE A 603 -7.43 3.37 3.02
CA PHE A 603 -7.77 4.72 2.58
C PHE A 603 -7.65 4.86 1.06
N ARG A 604 -8.57 5.59 0.46
CA ARG A 604 -8.45 6.03 -0.93
C ARG A 604 -7.31 7.06 -1.02
N PRO A 605 -6.29 6.84 -1.86
CA PRO A 605 -5.12 7.72 -1.94
C PRO A 605 -5.48 9.09 -2.51
N LEU A 606 -4.71 10.11 -2.09
CA LEU A 606 -4.68 11.39 -2.80
C LEU A 606 -3.82 11.27 -4.05
N LYS A 607 -4.36 11.68 -5.22
CA LYS A 607 -3.67 11.61 -6.51
C LYS A 607 -3.59 12.99 -7.17
N PRO A 608 -2.56 13.25 -8.00
CA PRO A 608 -2.54 14.42 -8.86
C PRO A 608 -3.68 14.39 -9.87
N PHE A 609 -3.97 15.54 -10.48
CA PHE A 609 -4.90 15.60 -11.60
C PHE A 609 -4.38 14.76 -12.79
N GLU A 610 -5.18 13.82 -13.27
CA GLU A 610 -4.86 12.95 -14.40
C GLU A 610 -5.69 13.31 -15.63
N TRP A 611 -5.00 13.43 -16.78
CA TRP A 611 -5.67 13.66 -18.07
C TRP A 611 -6.27 12.39 -18.69
N GLY A 612 -6.01 11.21 -18.11
CA GLY A 612 -6.45 9.93 -18.65
C GLY A 612 -6.03 9.75 -20.11
N ASP A 613 -6.96 9.32 -20.96
CA ASP A 613 -6.75 9.11 -22.40
C ASP A 613 -6.29 10.37 -23.15
N LEU A 614 -6.52 11.57 -22.59
CA LEU A 614 -6.09 12.83 -23.19
C LEU A 614 -4.60 13.12 -22.97
N ALA A 615 -3.91 12.41 -22.07
CA ALA A 615 -2.51 12.70 -21.72
C ALA A 615 -1.53 12.61 -22.91
N GLY A 616 -1.92 11.96 -24.01
CA GLY A 616 -1.13 11.86 -25.24
C GLY A 616 -1.28 13.03 -26.21
N PHE A 617 -2.19 13.97 -25.97
CA PHE A 617 -2.45 15.08 -26.88
C PHE A 617 -1.31 16.12 -26.90
N PRO A 618 -1.05 16.77 -28.05
CA PRO A 618 0.08 17.70 -28.21
C PRO A 618 -0.05 18.96 -27.34
N TYR A 619 -1.27 19.31 -26.94
CA TYR A 619 -1.57 20.42 -26.05
C TYR A 619 -2.64 20.00 -25.04
N LEU A 620 -2.43 20.37 -23.78
CA LEU A 620 -3.36 20.20 -22.67
C LEU A 620 -3.60 21.59 -22.06
N PRO A 621 -4.85 22.11 -22.05
CA PRO A 621 -5.15 23.40 -21.47
C PRO A 621 -4.99 23.38 -19.94
N ARG A 622 -4.82 24.55 -19.33
CA ARG A 622 -4.82 24.67 -17.86
C ARG A 622 -6.17 24.21 -17.30
N VAL A 623 -6.15 23.54 -16.15
CA VAL A 623 -7.34 23.15 -15.38
C VAL A 623 -7.33 23.88 -14.04
N ARG A 624 -8.40 24.60 -13.73
CA ARG A 624 -8.55 25.41 -12.52
C ARG A 624 -9.86 25.08 -11.80
N TYR A 625 -9.78 24.99 -10.48
CA TYR A 625 -10.91 25.04 -9.56
C TYR A 625 -10.73 26.26 -8.65
N LYS A 626 -11.67 27.20 -8.68
CA LYS A 626 -11.62 28.48 -7.98
C LYS A 626 -10.25 29.16 -8.19
N LYS A 627 -9.44 29.36 -7.16
CA LYS A 627 -8.11 29.99 -7.26
C LYS A 627 -6.98 28.97 -7.42
N THR A 628 -7.31 27.68 -7.44
CA THR A 628 -6.33 26.58 -7.48
C THR A 628 -6.23 25.95 -8.87
N ILE A 629 -5.04 26.02 -9.45
CA ILE A 629 -4.67 25.37 -10.69
C ILE A 629 -4.33 23.90 -10.37
N LEU A 630 -5.19 22.99 -10.82
CA LEU A 630 -5.06 21.54 -10.63
C LEU A 630 -4.06 20.94 -11.61
N SER A 631 -3.97 21.49 -12.83
CA SER A 631 -2.95 21.16 -13.82
C SER A 631 -2.59 22.42 -14.61
N PRO A 632 -1.29 22.80 -14.67
CA PRO A 632 -0.85 23.83 -15.62
C PRO A 632 -1.06 23.34 -17.07
N ALA A 633 -1.13 24.28 -18.00
CA ALA A 633 -1.10 23.99 -19.43
C ALA A 633 0.20 23.29 -19.81
N LYS A 634 0.10 22.28 -20.69
CA LYS A 634 1.23 21.44 -21.12
C LYS A 634 1.28 21.30 -22.63
N TRP A 635 2.49 21.19 -23.16
CA TRP A 635 2.78 20.92 -24.55
C TRP A 635 3.70 19.71 -24.65
N ILE A 636 3.40 18.81 -25.58
CA ILE A 636 4.24 17.65 -25.89
C ILE A 636 5.03 17.96 -27.15
N LEU A 637 6.36 17.95 -27.03
CA LEU A 637 7.27 18.13 -28.15
C LEU A 637 7.93 16.81 -28.50
N THR A 638 7.88 16.44 -29.78
CA THR A 638 8.53 15.25 -30.34
C THR A 638 9.48 15.64 -31.47
N LEU A 639 10.39 14.74 -31.85
CA LEU A 639 11.23 14.94 -33.03
C LEU A 639 10.39 15.14 -34.31
N SER A 640 9.29 14.38 -34.46
CA SER A 640 8.38 14.52 -35.59
C SER A 640 7.70 15.90 -35.65
N THR A 641 7.45 16.54 -34.50
CA THR A 641 6.90 17.90 -34.43
C THR A 641 7.84 18.94 -35.05
N LEU A 642 9.16 18.69 -35.00
CA LEU A 642 10.18 19.54 -35.59
C LEU A 642 10.57 19.11 -37.02
N GLU A 643 9.76 18.25 -37.66
CA GLU A 643 10.04 17.67 -38.99
C GLU A 643 11.41 16.99 -39.03
N ALA A 644 11.80 16.36 -37.93
CA ALA A 644 13.14 15.81 -37.71
C ALA A 644 13.15 14.30 -37.49
N ASN A 645 14.15 13.64 -38.06
CA ASN A 645 14.49 12.22 -37.83
C ASN A 645 15.81 12.13 -37.05
N LYS A 646 16.17 10.95 -36.53
CA LYS A 646 17.45 10.75 -35.79
C LYS A 646 18.72 11.04 -36.63
N GLU A 647 18.59 11.18 -37.94
CA GLU A 647 19.69 11.60 -38.81
C GLU A 647 20.12 13.05 -38.52
N GLN A 648 21.38 13.38 -38.85
CA GLN A 648 22.02 14.64 -38.48
C GLN A 648 21.41 15.86 -39.21
N ILE A 649 20.26 16.32 -38.74
CA ILE A 649 19.74 17.63 -39.12
C ILE A 649 20.62 18.70 -38.43
N PRO A 650 21.12 19.69 -39.19
CA PRO A 650 21.87 20.80 -38.63
C PRO A 650 21.12 21.47 -37.48
N LEU A 651 21.84 21.84 -36.40
CA LEU A 651 21.24 22.47 -35.22
C LEU A 651 20.44 23.73 -35.59
N GLN A 652 20.88 24.48 -36.59
CA GLN A 652 20.22 25.69 -37.05
C GLN A 652 18.82 25.42 -37.63
N ASP A 653 18.65 24.32 -38.37
CA ASP A 653 17.36 23.95 -38.95
C ASP A 653 16.38 23.50 -37.85
N LEU A 654 16.87 22.75 -36.86
CA LEU A 654 16.08 22.39 -35.69
C LEU A 654 15.62 23.61 -34.89
N LYS A 655 16.49 24.61 -34.71
CA LYS A 655 16.13 25.88 -34.07
C LYS A 655 15.07 26.64 -34.87
N ASN A 656 15.22 26.71 -36.19
CA ASN A 656 14.24 27.35 -37.06
C ASN A 656 12.86 26.68 -36.95
N ASN A 657 12.82 25.35 -36.95
CA ASN A 657 11.59 24.58 -36.79
C ASN A 657 11.00 24.73 -35.38
N LEU A 658 11.83 24.76 -34.35
CA LEU A 658 11.40 25.04 -32.98
C LEU A 658 10.76 26.43 -32.88
N GLN A 659 11.35 27.47 -33.47
CA GLN A 659 10.80 28.82 -33.50
C GLN A 659 9.45 28.89 -34.23
N LYS A 660 9.29 28.16 -35.34
CA LYS A 660 7.98 28.03 -36.01
C LYS A 660 6.97 27.37 -35.08
N TRP A 661 7.34 26.27 -34.42
CA TRP A 661 6.48 25.55 -33.50
C TRP A 661 6.06 26.38 -32.28
N ILE A 662 6.99 27.11 -31.65
CA ILE A 662 6.70 28.01 -30.52
C ILE A 662 5.59 29.00 -30.89
N LYS A 663 5.65 29.55 -32.12
CA LYS A 663 4.65 30.49 -32.63
C LYS A 663 3.31 29.81 -32.92
N THR A 664 3.31 28.63 -33.55
CA THR A 664 2.06 27.92 -33.91
C THR A 664 1.35 27.35 -32.69
N ALA A 665 2.09 26.78 -31.74
CA ALA A 665 1.58 26.22 -30.50
C ALA A 665 1.34 27.28 -29.40
N LYS A 666 1.65 28.56 -29.69
CA LYS A 666 1.47 29.72 -28.80
C LYS A 666 2.08 29.52 -27.41
N LEU A 667 3.31 29.00 -27.35
CA LEU A 667 3.98 28.81 -26.06
C LEU A 667 4.26 30.16 -25.38
N PRO A 668 4.11 30.26 -24.05
CA PRO A 668 4.58 31.42 -23.31
C PRO A 668 6.11 31.52 -23.40
N ARG A 669 6.66 32.72 -23.20
CA ARG A 669 8.11 32.95 -23.23
C ARG A 669 8.86 32.03 -22.25
N TYR A 670 8.30 31.83 -21.06
CA TYR A 670 8.89 31.02 -20.00
C TYR A 670 8.11 29.72 -19.83
N VAL A 671 8.83 28.60 -19.85
CA VAL A 671 8.26 27.25 -19.67
C VAL A 671 9.14 26.41 -18.78
N TYR A 672 8.54 25.46 -18.07
CA TYR A 672 9.26 24.40 -17.39
C TYR A 672 9.43 23.19 -18.29
N LEU A 673 10.68 22.77 -18.50
CA LEU A 673 10.99 21.44 -19.01
C LEU A 673 10.85 20.43 -17.86
N THR A 674 9.94 19.46 -18.01
CA THR A 674 9.57 18.54 -16.92
C THR A 674 10.05 17.11 -17.17
N PHE A 675 10.74 16.54 -16.19
CA PHE A 675 11.13 15.13 -16.11
C PHE A 675 10.76 14.58 -14.74
N PHE A 676 9.62 13.87 -14.63
CA PHE A 676 9.09 13.43 -13.33
C PHE A 676 8.97 14.61 -12.34
N ASP A 677 9.78 14.61 -11.27
CA ASP A 677 9.88 15.63 -10.23
C ASP A 677 10.91 16.74 -10.54
N ASN A 678 11.73 16.56 -11.56
CA ASN A 678 12.73 17.53 -12.00
C ASN A 678 12.13 18.52 -12.99
N ARG A 679 12.13 19.81 -12.63
CA ARG A 679 11.71 20.92 -13.48
C ARG A 679 12.86 21.89 -13.69
N ILE A 680 13.05 22.37 -14.92
CA ILE A 680 14.02 23.41 -15.27
C ILE A 680 13.26 24.54 -15.97
N LEU A 681 13.39 25.76 -15.46
CA LEU A 681 12.82 26.94 -16.09
C LEU A 681 13.66 27.35 -17.30
N LEU A 682 13.02 27.50 -18.46
CA LEU A 682 13.65 27.89 -19.71
C LEU A 682 13.02 29.18 -20.24
N ASP A 683 13.87 30.09 -20.72
CA ASP A 683 13.49 31.25 -21.53
C ASP A 683 13.57 30.88 -23.02
N LEU A 684 12.42 30.75 -23.69
CA LEU A 684 12.34 30.38 -25.09
C LEU A 684 12.85 31.48 -26.04
N GLN A 685 13.17 32.68 -25.55
CA GLN A 685 13.88 33.71 -26.32
C GLN A 685 15.41 33.64 -26.17
N ASN A 686 15.93 32.78 -25.29
CA ASN A 686 17.36 32.57 -25.12
C ASN A 686 17.84 31.40 -26.02
N ASP A 687 18.86 31.66 -26.85
CA ASP A 687 19.34 30.68 -27.82
C ASP A 687 20.00 29.46 -27.16
N THR A 688 20.72 29.65 -26.05
CA THR A 688 21.35 28.58 -25.26
C THR A 688 20.31 27.67 -24.61
N HIS A 689 19.21 28.23 -24.10
CA HIS A 689 18.10 27.45 -23.55
C HIS A 689 17.39 26.63 -24.63
N GLN A 690 17.24 27.17 -25.85
CA GLN A 690 16.71 26.42 -26.99
C GLN A 690 17.64 25.26 -27.40
N GLU A 691 18.96 25.43 -27.32
CA GLU A 691 19.92 24.36 -27.59
C GLU A 691 19.79 23.23 -26.58
N GLU A 692 19.69 23.55 -25.29
CA GLU A 692 19.47 22.57 -24.22
C GLU A 692 18.15 21.81 -24.43
N LEU A 693 17.08 22.52 -24.80
CA LEU A 693 15.79 21.90 -25.13
C LEU A 693 15.92 20.89 -26.29
N ILE A 694 16.62 21.25 -27.36
CA ILE A 694 16.88 20.38 -28.51
C ILE A 694 17.78 19.19 -28.10
N HIS A 695 18.78 19.43 -27.24
CA HIS A 695 19.67 18.38 -26.75
C HIS A 695 18.89 17.31 -25.98
N GLU A 696 18.05 17.72 -25.04
CA GLU A 696 17.21 16.80 -24.28
C GLU A 696 16.15 16.12 -25.16
N LEU A 697 15.58 16.82 -26.14
CA LEU A 697 14.66 16.22 -27.12
C LEU A 697 15.35 15.10 -27.93
N LYS A 698 16.59 15.30 -28.38
CA LYS A 698 17.35 14.27 -29.10
C LYS A 698 17.63 13.03 -28.24
N LYS A 699 17.80 13.23 -26.93
CA LYS A 699 18.09 12.15 -25.98
C LYS A 699 16.85 11.34 -25.60
N GLN A 700 15.71 11.99 -25.45
CA GLN A 700 14.47 11.38 -24.93
C GLN A 700 13.39 11.12 -26.00
N GLU A 701 13.56 11.66 -27.21
CA GLU A 701 12.62 11.63 -28.36
C GLU A 701 11.28 12.34 -28.15
N LYS A 702 10.85 12.48 -26.89
CA LYS A 702 9.64 13.16 -26.44
C LYS A 702 9.95 13.90 -25.14
N ILE A 703 9.53 15.16 -25.07
CA ILE A 703 9.60 15.98 -23.85
C ILE A 703 8.28 16.67 -23.58
N ILE A 704 8.05 17.02 -22.31
CA ILE A 704 6.85 17.73 -21.87
C ILE A 704 7.29 19.10 -21.35
N LEU A 705 6.63 20.14 -21.87
CA LEU A 705 6.77 21.51 -21.43
C LEU A 705 5.52 21.92 -20.67
N ALA A 706 5.66 22.45 -19.47
CA ALA A 706 4.58 23.05 -18.70
C ALA A 706 4.72 24.58 -18.70
N GLU A 707 3.61 25.30 -18.66
CA GLU A 707 3.65 26.76 -18.56
C GLU A 707 4.30 27.21 -17.25
N GLN A 708 4.99 28.36 -17.31
CA GLN A 708 5.27 29.16 -16.13
C GLN A 708 4.07 30.10 -15.92
N ILE A 709 3.47 30.06 -14.73
CA ILE A 709 2.28 30.87 -14.41
C ILE A 709 2.75 32.23 -13.88
N ASP A 710 2.44 33.30 -14.61
CA ASP A 710 2.63 34.71 -14.23
C ASP A 710 3.92 34.99 -13.43
N LEU A 711 5.02 35.21 -14.15
CA LEU A 711 6.35 35.40 -13.58
C LEU A 711 6.44 36.61 -12.63
N GLU A 712 5.64 37.64 -12.82
CA GLU A 712 5.64 38.79 -11.91
C GLU A 712 4.92 38.45 -10.62
N LYS A 713 3.77 37.76 -10.70
CA LYS A 713 3.04 37.30 -9.52
C LYS A 713 3.73 36.17 -8.76
N CYS A 714 4.76 35.53 -9.28
CA CYS A 714 5.53 34.54 -8.49
C CYS A 714 6.75 35.15 -7.76
N ARG A 715 7.01 36.46 -7.89
CA ARG A 715 8.18 37.17 -7.34
C ARG A 715 7.86 38.10 -6.16
N TRP A 716 6.74 37.86 -5.49
CA TRP A 716 6.25 38.70 -4.39
C TRP A 716 6.97 38.48 -3.05
N ILE A 717 7.63 37.34 -2.88
CA ILE A 717 8.43 37.03 -1.69
C ILE A 717 9.83 37.60 -1.90
N LYS A 718 10.27 38.47 -1.00
CA LYS A 718 11.53 39.23 -1.13
C LYS A 718 12.42 39.02 0.08
N SER A 719 13.72 39.02 -0.17
CA SER A 719 14.80 39.16 0.81
C SER A 719 15.56 40.46 0.57
N SER A 720 16.54 40.76 1.40
CA SER A 720 17.52 41.82 1.14
C SER A 720 18.26 41.69 -0.21
N SER A 721 18.31 40.48 -0.80
CA SER A 721 19.05 40.19 -2.02
C SER A 721 18.21 40.20 -3.30
N GLY A 722 16.89 40.07 -3.20
CA GLY A 722 15.99 40.03 -4.35
C GLY A 722 14.71 39.23 -4.10
N SER A 723 14.04 38.84 -5.18
CA SER A 723 12.81 38.04 -5.12
C SER A 723 13.10 36.54 -5.15
N HIS A 724 12.26 35.69 -4.54
CA HIS A 724 12.50 34.23 -4.50
C HIS A 724 11.27 33.43 -4.94
N LEU A 725 11.50 32.42 -5.79
CA LEU A 725 10.46 31.47 -6.20
C LEU A 725 10.30 30.37 -5.13
N CYS A 726 9.32 30.54 -4.24
CA CYS A 726 9.14 29.61 -3.12
C CYS A 726 8.07 28.54 -3.42
N GLU A 727 8.25 27.37 -2.81
CA GLU A 727 7.26 26.30 -2.76
C GLU A 727 6.80 26.13 -1.31
N PHE A 728 5.52 25.88 -1.11
CA PHE A 728 4.91 25.67 0.20
C PHE A 728 4.49 24.21 0.35
N VAL A 729 4.65 23.68 1.55
CA VAL A 729 4.17 22.36 1.95
C VAL A 729 3.26 22.53 3.15
N ILE A 730 1.99 22.17 3.00
CA ILE A 730 0.99 22.33 4.05
C ILE A 730 0.52 20.94 4.48
N PRO A 731 0.77 20.50 5.72
CA PRO A 731 0.17 19.28 6.24
C PRO A 731 -1.32 19.48 6.54
N TYR A 732 -2.14 18.52 6.15
CA TYR A 732 -3.56 18.44 6.48
C TYR A 732 -3.85 17.21 7.32
N VAL A 733 -4.94 17.28 8.08
CA VAL A 733 -5.56 16.16 8.78
C VAL A 733 -7.02 16.04 8.35
N ARG A 734 -7.58 14.83 8.39
CA ARG A 734 -9.01 14.61 8.18
C ARG A 734 -9.79 15.33 9.29
N ASN A 735 -10.94 15.88 8.92
CA ASN A 735 -11.81 16.56 9.87
C ASN A 735 -12.24 15.60 11.00
N PRO A 736 -12.06 15.96 12.29
CA PRO A 736 -12.45 15.15 13.45
C PRO A 736 -13.93 14.75 13.52
N LYS A 737 -14.79 15.32 12.67
CA LYS A 737 -16.17 14.85 12.50
C LYS A 737 -16.25 13.45 11.86
N TYR A 738 -15.22 13.05 11.10
CA TYR A 738 -15.17 11.77 10.38
C TYR A 738 -14.20 10.80 11.07
N VAL A 739 -14.49 10.48 12.34
CA VAL A 739 -13.75 9.46 13.11
C VAL A 739 -14.16 8.07 12.65
N GLN A 740 -13.18 7.17 12.52
CA GLN A 740 -13.42 5.76 12.33
C GLN A 740 -13.87 5.15 13.66
N THR A 741 -15.18 4.93 13.81
CA THR A 741 -15.75 4.35 15.04
C THR A 741 -15.86 2.83 14.98
N LEU A 742 -15.82 2.24 13.78
CA LEU A 742 -15.93 0.80 13.59
C LEU A 742 -14.53 0.19 13.67
N GLN A 743 -14.36 -0.71 14.64
CA GLN A 743 -13.21 -1.59 14.71
C GLN A 743 -13.32 -2.67 13.64
N THR A 744 -12.20 -3.01 12.99
CA THR A 744 -12.15 -4.20 12.14
C THR A 744 -12.34 -5.44 13.01
N GLU A 745 -13.42 -6.18 12.74
CA GLU A 745 -13.71 -7.41 13.45
C GLU A 745 -12.77 -8.52 12.99
N PHE A 746 -12.06 -9.12 13.94
CA PHE A 746 -11.29 -10.35 13.76
C PHE A 746 -11.37 -11.19 15.03
N THR A 747 -11.21 -12.51 14.87
CA THR A 747 -11.11 -13.41 16.02
C THR A 747 -9.63 -13.55 16.36
N ALA A 748 -9.27 -13.33 17.62
CA ALA A 748 -7.90 -13.37 18.14
C ALA A 748 -7.35 -14.81 18.24
N ASN A 749 -7.54 -15.63 17.21
CA ASN A 749 -6.97 -16.97 17.12
C ASN A 749 -5.74 -16.94 16.20
N PHE A 750 -4.56 -17.03 16.82
CA PHE A 750 -3.26 -16.93 16.16
C PHE A 750 -2.60 -18.29 15.94
N GLU A 751 -3.24 -19.36 16.36
CA GLU A 751 -2.79 -20.73 16.13
C GLU A 751 -3.34 -21.19 14.78
N PHE A 752 -2.51 -21.85 13.97
CA PHE A 752 -2.89 -22.52 12.72
C PHE A 752 -2.98 -24.03 13.02
N PRO A 753 -3.96 -24.79 12.49
CA PRO A 753 -4.11 -26.20 12.82
C PRO A 753 -2.96 -26.96 12.16
N ASP A 754 -2.55 -28.07 12.76
CA ASP A 754 -1.48 -28.89 12.17
C ASP A 754 -1.88 -29.35 10.75
N PHE A 755 -0.91 -29.39 9.85
CA PHE A 755 -1.12 -29.71 8.43
C PHE A 755 -1.88 -31.03 8.25
N ALA A 756 -1.56 -32.06 9.06
CA ALA A 756 -2.21 -33.37 8.99
C ALA A 756 -3.69 -33.35 9.42
N THR A 757 -4.08 -32.38 10.25
CA THR A 757 -5.47 -32.21 10.71
C THR A 757 -6.30 -31.38 9.75
N HIS A 758 -5.67 -30.42 9.07
CA HIS A 758 -6.32 -29.45 8.19
C HIS A 758 -6.34 -29.86 6.72
N VAL A 759 -5.27 -30.52 6.23
CA VAL A 759 -5.13 -30.90 4.81
C VAL A 759 -5.14 -32.42 4.68
N LYS A 760 -6.07 -32.92 3.88
CA LYS A 760 -6.22 -34.35 3.58
C LYS A 760 -5.78 -34.61 2.15
N LEU A 761 -4.66 -35.31 2.00
CA LEU A 761 -4.08 -35.65 0.69
C LEU A 761 -4.87 -36.80 0.02
N PRO A 762 -4.84 -36.91 -1.32
CA PRO A 762 -5.28 -38.13 -1.99
C PRO A 762 -4.57 -39.36 -1.41
N GLY A 763 -5.30 -40.44 -1.15
CA GLY A 763 -4.77 -41.61 -0.44
C GLY A 763 -5.05 -41.63 1.06
N SER A 764 -5.65 -40.56 1.62
CA SER A 764 -6.02 -40.48 3.04
C SER A 764 -7.42 -41.07 3.31
N ASP A 765 -7.94 -40.78 4.50
CA ASP A 765 -9.32 -41.04 4.95
C ASP A 765 -10.37 -40.17 4.23
N TRP A 766 -9.94 -39.37 3.25
CA TRP A 766 -10.79 -38.57 2.37
C TRP A 766 -10.41 -38.78 0.90
N LEU A 767 -11.45 -38.93 0.05
CA LEU A 767 -11.32 -38.89 -1.40
C LEU A 767 -12.08 -37.67 -1.93
N PHE A 768 -11.35 -36.71 -2.51
CA PHE A 768 -11.91 -35.47 -3.04
C PHE A 768 -11.69 -35.37 -4.55
N ALA A 769 -12.79 -35.21 -5.29
CA ALA A 769 -12.80 -35.00 -6.72
C ALA A 769 -13.49 -33.68 -7.11
N LYS A 770 -12.87 -32.93 -8.04
CA LYS A 770 -13.50 -31.83 -8.77
C LYS A 770 -14.04 -32.37 -10.10
N ILE A 771 -15.34 -32.23 -10.34
CA ILE A 771 -16.02 -32.74 -11.53
C ILE A 771 -16.49 -31.53 -12.35
N PHE A 772 -15.82 -31.23 -13.46
CA PHE A 772 -16.13 -30.08 -14.30
C PHE A 772 -17.22 -30.42 -15.31
N LEU A 773 -18.22 -29.55 -15.44
CA LEU A 773 -19.39 -29.74 -16.31
C LEU A 773 -19.98 -28.39 -16.76
N ALA A 774 -20.87 -28.43 -17.73
CA ALA A 774 -21.62 -27.24 -18.14
C ALA A 774 -22.65 -26.87 -17.07
N HIS A 775 -22.90 -25.57 -16.87
CA HIS A 775 -23.82 -25.09 -15.83
C HIS A 775 -25.23 -25.64 -16.03
N GLU A 776 -25.68 -25.75 -17.28
CA GLU A 776 -27.01 -26.22 -17.67
C GLU A 776 -27.23 -27.71 -17.38
N ALA A 777 -26.16 -28.50 -17.31
CA ALA A 777 -26.22 -29.94 -17.03
C ALA A 777 -26.09 -30.26 -15.54
N GLU A 778 -25.84 -29.26 -14.69
CA GLU A 778 -25.48 -29.46 -13.28
C GLU A 778 -26.62 -30.08 -12.47
N GLU A 779 -27.86 -29.58 -12.62
CA GLU A 779 -29.00 -30.10 -11.85
C GLU A 779 -29.31 -31.57 -12.20
N GLU A 780 -29.34 -31.92 -13.49
CA GLU A 780 -29.57 -33.29 -13.95
C GLU A 780 -28.45 -34.23 -13.48
N PHE A 781 -27.20 -33.78 -13.57
CA PHE A 781 -26.05 -34.52 -13.06
C PHE A 781 -26.17 -34.79 -11.56
N LEU A 782 -26.58 -33.80 -10.76
CA LEU A 782 -26.72 -33.93 -9.32
C LEU A 782 -27.83 -34.91 -8.94
N THR A 783 -29.03 -34.78 -9.52
CA THR A 783 -30.20 -35.59 -9.14
C THR A 783 -30.14 -37.02 -9.65
N ASN A 784 -29.48 -37.26 -10.78
CA ASN A 784 -29.47 -38.58 -11.41
C ASN A 784 -28.10 -39.25 -11.21
N SER A 785 -27.08 -38.74 -11.89
CA SER A 785 -25.78 -39.41 -11.98
C SER A 785 -25.01 -39.44 -10.67
N LEU A 786 -24.96 -38.31 -9.95
CA LEU A 786 -24.18 -38.19 -8.71
C LEU A 786 -24.84 -38.93 -7.55
N TYR A 787 -26.15 -38.71 -7.35
CA TYR A 787 -26.89 -39.32 -6.25
C TYR A 787 -26.82 -40.84 -6.32
N ASP A 788 -27.13 -41.44 -7.47
CA ASP A 788 -27.12 -42.90 -7.65
C ASP A 788 -25.73 -43.49 -7.39
N PHE A 789 -24.68 -42.83 -7.90
CA PHE A 789 -23.30 -43.26 -7.70
C PHE A 789 -22.89 -43.21 -6.22
N ALA A 790 -23.20 -42.13 -5.53
CA ALA A 790 -22.82 -41.98 -4.14
C ALA A 790 -23.61 -42.91 -3.20
N GLN A 791 -24.89 -43.17 -3.50
CA GLN A 791 -25.68 -44.18 -2.79
C GLN A 791 -25.18 -45.61 -3.03
N ASP A 792 -24.76 -45.94 -4.25
CA ASP A 792 -24.15 -47.24 -4.55
C ASP A 792 -22.84 -47.47 -3.76
N ILE A 793 -22.06 -46.41 -3.51
CA ILE A 793 -20.87 -46.48 -2.66
C ILE A 793 -21.22 -46.72 -1.20
N LEU A 794 -22.18 -45.97 -0.65
CA LEU A 794 -22.59 -46.11 0.76
C LEU A 794 -23.23 -47.48 1.04
N THR A 795 -24.11 -47.95 0.14
CA THR A 795 -24.77 -49.27 0.31
C THR A 795 -23.81 -50.45 0.25
N LYS A 796 -22.63 -50.27 -0.37
CA LYS A 796 -21.54 -51.25 -0.39
C LYS A 796 -20.58 -51.13 0.78
N ASP A 797 -20.81 -50.19 1.70
CA ASP A 797 -19.97 -49.93 2.88
C ASP A 797 -18.53 -49.55 2.49
N PHE A 798 -18.35 -48.87 1.35
CA PHE A 798 -17.03 -48.43 0.87
C PHE A 798 -16.66 -47.01 1.34
N ALA A 799 -17.60 -46.28 1.92
CA ALA A 799 -17.41 -44.97 2.53
C ALA A 799 -18.43 -44.79 3.67
N ASP A 800 -18.06 -44.02 4.69
CA ASP A 800 -18.92 -43.72 5.85
C ASP A 800 -20.00 -42.70 5.46
N PHE A 801 -19.59 -41.62 4.77
CA PHE A 801 -20.48 -40.58 4.27
C PHE A 801 -19.84 -39.77 3.13
N TRP A 802 -20.66 -38.94 2.49
CA TRP A 802 -20.22 -38.07 1.40
C TRP A 802 -20.99 -36.76 1.37
N TYR A 803 -20.41 -35.74 0.78
CA TYR A 803 -21.14 -34.52 0.49
C TYR A 803 -20.60 -33.83 -0.76
N PHE A 804 -21.38 -32.90 -1.29
CA PHE A 804 -20.96 -32.09 -2.43
C PHE A 804 -21.11 -30.60 -2.16
N ILE A 805 -20.37 -29.80 -2.92
CA ILE A 805 -20.58 -28.35 -3.05
C ILE A 805 -20.48 -27.95 -4.52
N ARG A 806 -21.23 -26.93 -4.93
CA ARG A 806 -21.18 -26.36 -6.28
C ARG A 806 -20.21 -25.19 -6.30
N TYR A 807 -19.35 -25.12 -7.31
CA TYR A 807 -18.27 -24.15 -7.34
C TYR A 807 -18.03 -23.62 -8.76
N VAL A 808 -17.46 -22.41 -8.84
CA VAL A 808 -17.00 -21.80 -10.08
C VAL A 808 -15.55 -21.39 -9.91
N GLU A 809 -14.66 -21.96 -10.71
CA GLU A 809 -13.21 -21.67 -10.67
C GLU A 809 -12.77 -21.17 -12.05
N ASN A 810 -12.27 -19.94 -12.12
CA ASN A 810 -11.89 -19.27 -13.37
C ASN A 810 -13.00 -19.28 -14.44
N GLY A 811 -14.25 -19.08 -14.02
CA GLY A 811 -15.43 -19.08 -14.90
C GLY A 811 -15.89 -20.47 -15.35
N LYS A 812 -15.31 -21.56 -14.82
CA LYS A 812 -15.73 -22.94 -15.12
C LYS A 812 -16.51 -23.51 -13.94
N HIS A 813 -17.67 -24.07 -14.22
CA HIS A 813 -18.51 -24.73 -13.22
C HIS A 813 -18.00 -26.14 -12.91
N HIS A 814 -18.00 -26.48 -11.63
CA HIS A 814 -17.70 -27.83 -11.18
C HIS A 814 -18.37 -28.19 -9.86
N VAL A 815 -18.63 -29.48 -9.69
CA VAL A 815 -19.05 -30.06 -8.43
C VAL A 815 -17.83 -30.60 -7.70
N ARG A 816 -17.65 -30.20 -6.44
CA ARG A 816 -16.64 -30.76 -5.55
C ARG A 816 -17.29 -31.88 -4.74
N LEU A 817 -16.94 -33.12 -5.04
CA LEU A 817 -17.45 -34.33 -4.40
C LEU A 817 -16.42 -34.89 -3.42
N ARG A 818 -16.83 -35.14 -2.17
CA ARG A 818 -15.95 -35.63 -1.12
C ARG A 818 -16.56 -36.86 -0.45
N PHE A 819 -15.77 -37.92 -0.35
CA PHE A 819 -16.08 -39.13 0.43
C PHE A 819 -15.16 -39.22 1.65
N LYS A 820 -15.73 -39.60 2.78
CA LYS A 820 -15.04 -39.92 4.04
C LYS A 820 -15.18 -41.42 4.30
N GLY A 821 -14.11 -42.07 4.70
CA GLY A 821 -14.11 -43.51 4.97
C GLY A 821 -12.75 -44.04 5.38
N ASN A 822 -12.65 -45.37 5.48
CA ASN A 822 -11.38 -46.05 5.60
C ASN A 822 -10.51 -45.79 4.36
N ALA A 823 -9.23 -45.42 4.57
CA ALA A 823 -8.33 -45.10 3.47
C ALA A 823 -8.13 -46.27 2.50
N ASP A 824 -8.02 -47.51 2.99
CA ASP A 824 -7.82 -48.68 2.13
C ASP A 824 -9.05 -48.91 1.23
N ASP A 825 -10.26 -48.79 1.75
CA ASP A 825 -11.49 -48.99 0.99
C ASP A 825 -11.74 -47.87 -0.03
N LEU A 826 -11.53 -46.61 0.35
CA LEU A 826 -11.63 -45.48 -0.57
C LEU A 826 -10.69 -45.62 -1.78
N ASN A 827 -9.45 -46.08 -1.53
CA ASN A 827 -8.46 -46.20 -2.59
C ASN A 827 -8.59 -47.50 -3.40
N ALA A 828 -8.91 -48.63 -2.75
CA ALA A 828 -9.00 -49.92 -3.42
C ALA A 828 -10.35 -50.15 -4.12
N GLN A 829 -11.45 -49.56 -3.60
CA GLN A 829 -12.81 -49.79 -4.10
C GLN A 829 -13.39 -48.55 -4.77
N VAL A 830 -13.43 -47.41 -4.07
CA VAL A 830 -14.14 -46.21 -4.54
C VAL A 830 -13.41 -45.55 -5.71
N LEU A 831 -12.10 -45.38 -5.64
CA LEU A 831 -11.33 -44.72 -6.70
C LEU A 831 -11.45 -45.44 -8.07
N PRO A 832 -11.33 -46.78 -8.18
CA PRO A 832 -11.60 -47.50 -9.44
C PRO A 832 -13.06 -47.38 -9.93
N LEU A 833 -14.03 -47.30 -9.02
CA LEU A 833 -15.43 -47.06 -9.37
C LEU A 833 -15.63 -45.65 -9.92
N LEU A 834 -15.06 -44.65 -9.26
CA LEU A 834 -15.07 -43.25 -9.68
C LEU A 834 -14.48 -43.09 -11.08
N HIS A 835 -13.33 -43.74 -11.36
CA HIS A 835 -12.73 -43.75 -12.68
C HIS A 835 -13.66 -44.31 -13.77
N ARG A 836 -14.29 -45.47 -13.53
CA ARG A 836 -15.21 -46.10 -14.49
C ARG A 836 -16.45 -45.24 -14.71
N TRP A 837 -17.03 -44.73 -13.64
CA TRP A 837 -18.19 -43.85 -13.69
C TRP A 837 -17.87 -42.56 -14.43
N SER A 838 -16.77 -41.88 -14.12
CA SER A 838 -16.36 -40.66 -14.83
C SER A 838 -16.11 -40.90 -16.32
N HIS A 839 -15.54 -42.05 -16.69
CA HIS A 839 -15.32 -42.39 -18.10
C HIS A 839 -16.64 -42.56 -18.85
N GLN A 840 -17.65 -43.17 -18.23
CA GLN A 840 -19.00 -43.31 -18.81
C GLN A 840 -19.65 -41.93 -19.01
N LEU A 841 -19.58 -41.06 -18.01
CA LEU A 841 -20.12 -39.70 -18.10
C LEU A 841 -19.42 -38.84 -19.15
N MET A 842 -18.09 -38.95 -19.28
CA MET A 842 -17.33 -38.26 -20.31
C MET A 842 -17.70 -38.77 -21.71
N HIS A 843 -17.87 -40.08 -21.89
CA HIS A 843 -18.32 -40.65 -23.16
C HIS A 843 -19.75 -40.20 -23.51
N ALA A 844 -20.61 -40.03 -22.51
CA ALA A 844 -21.96 -39.47 -22.65
C ALA A 844 -22.00 -37.93 -22.76
N GLN A 845 -20.85 -37.25 -22.73
CA GLN A 845 -20.71 -35.78 -22.75
C GLN A 845 -21.42 -35.05 -21.60
N GLN A 846 -21.65 -35.74 -20.47
CA GLN A 846 -22.28 -35.15 -19.28
C GLN A 846 -21.29 -34.38 -18.40
N ILE A 847 -20.01 -34.77 -18.44
CA ILE A 847 -18.93 -34.06 -17.74
C ILE A 847 -17.76 -33.82 -18.69
N ARG A 848 -16.96 -32.80 -18.40
CA ARG A 848 -15.77 -32.40 -19.18
C ARG A 848 -14.51 -33.12 -18.69
N THR A 849 -14.21 -33.01 -17.41
CA THR A 849 -13.00 -33.56 -16.78
C THR A 849 -13.24 -33.83 -15.31
N ILE A 850 -12.44 -34.72 -14.73
CA ILE A 850 -12.37 -34.98 -13.30
C ILE A 850 -10.93 -34.80 -12.80
N GLU A 851 -10.77 -34.17 -11.65
CA GLU A 851 -9.47 -33.93 -11.01
C GLU A 851 -9.51 -34.40 -9.56
N LEU A 852 -8.49 -35.17 -9.13
CA LEU A 852 -8.29 -35.48 -7.72
C LEU A 852 -7.49 -34.35 -7.06
N SER A 853 -7.88 -33.95 -5.85
CA SER A 853 -7.30 -32.79 -5.16
C SER A 853 -7.15 -33.04 -3.67
N CYS A 854 -6.33 -32.23 -3.00
CA CYS A 854 -6.27 -32.20 -1.54
C CYS A 854 -7.56 -31.57 -0.97
N TYR A 855 -8.10 -32.17 0.09
CA TYR A 855 -9.20 -31.56 0.83
C TYR A 855 -8.64 -30.72 1.98
N GLU A 856 -8.72 -29.40 1.84
CA GLU A 856 -8.42 -28.43 2.90
C GLU A 856 -9.71 -28.18 3.71
N ARG A 857 -9.70 -28.57 4.98
CA ARG A 857 -10.85 -28.52 5.88
C ARG A 857 -11.02 -27.09 6.41
N GLU A 858 -12.23 -26.54 6.33
CA GLU A 858 -12.54 -25.18 6.76
C GLU A 858 -12.74 -25.07 8.29
N VAL A 859 -11.75 -25.55 9.07
CA VAL A 859 -11.81 -25.74 10.53
C VAL A 859 -12.26 -24.46 11.26
N TYR A 860 -11.68 -23.31 10.92
CA TYR A 860 -12.02 -22.03 11.57
C TYR A 860 -13.45 -21.58 11.31
N ARG A 861 -13.98 -21.87 10.11
CA ARG A 861 -15.29 -21.41 9.67
C ARG A 861 -16.43 -22.14 10.39
N TYR A 862 -16.18 -23.37 10.82
CA TYR A 862 -17.18 -24.26 11.40
C TYR A 862 -16.90 -24.61 12.87
N GLY A 863 -16.35 -23.65 13.63
CA GLY A 863 -16.30 -23.72 15.09
C GLY A 863 -15.05 -24.37 15.69
N GLY A 864 -14.07 -24.78 14.88
CA GLY A 864 -12.77 -25.26 15.34
C GLY A 864 -12.60 -26.77 15.19
N ILE A 865 -11.46 -27.30 15.63
CA ILE A 865 -11.11 -28.72 15.45
C ILE A 865 -12.09 -29.66 16.15
N ASP A 866 -12.67 -29.21 17.26
CA ASP A 866 -13.64 -29.96 18.05
C ASP A 866 -15.06 -29.99 17.46
N ALA A 867 -15.32 -29.17 16.43
CA ALA A 867 -16.64 -28.96 15.83
C ALA A 867 -16.70 -29.38 14.35
N ILE A 868 -15.57 -29.34 13.63
CA ILE A 868 -15.52 -29.56 12.18
C ILE A 868 -16.01 -30.95 11.73
N ASP A 869 -15.78 -32.00 12.52
CA ASP A 869 -16.26 -33.36 12.19
C ASP A 869 -17.81 -33.40 12.16
N TYR A 870 -18.46 -32.82 13.16
CA TYR A 870 -19.93 -32.67 13.22
C TYR A 870 -20.48 -31.84 12.06
N ALA A 871 -19.76 -30.80 11.64
CA ALA A 871 -20.14 -29.99 10.49
C ALA A 871 -20.09 -30.80 9.18
N GLU A 872 -19.07 -31.65 9.01
CA GLU A 872 -18.90 -32.51 7.83
C GLU A 872 -19.97 -33.60 7.74
N GLU A 873 -20.38 -34.17 8.88
CA GLU A 873 -21.53 -35.09 8.96
C GLU A 873 -22.84 -34.36 8.62
N PHE A 874 -23.04 -33.15 9.16
CA PHE A 874 -24.16 -32.31 8.76
C PHE A 874 -24.16 -32.01 7.24
N PHE A 875 -22.99 -31.77 6.62
CA PHE A 875 -22.91 -31.53 5.18
C PHE A 875 -23.38 -32.72 4.35
N HIS A 876 -23.15 -33.94 4.83
CA HIS A 876 -23.72 -35.14 4.22
C HIS A 876 -25.25 -35.12 4.29
N ALA A 877 -25.79 -34.90 5.47
CA ALA A 877 -27.24 -34.87 5.68
C ALA A 877 -27.92 -33.77 4.86
N ASP A 878 -27.34 -32.57 4.83
CA ASP A 878 -27.83 -31.45 4.03
C ASP A 878 -27.71 -31.74 2.52
N SER A 879 -26.66 -32.44 2.06
CA SER A 879 -26.56 -32.87 0.65
C SER A 879 -27.71 -33.78 0.25
N LEU A 880 -28.09 -34.73 1.11
CA LEU A 880 -29.25 -35.61 0.88
C LEU A 880 -30.57 -34.82 0.89
N THR A 881 -30.76 -33.91 1.85
CA THR A 881 -31.92 -33.01 1.88
C THR A 881 -32.04 -32.21 0.59
N GLN A 882 -30.96 -31.56 0.15
CA GLN A 882 -31.00 -30.72 -1.05
C GLN A 882 -31.24 -31.52 -2.32
N LEU A 883 -30.65 -32.72 -2.46
CA LEU A 883 -30.92 -33.59 -3.61
C LEU A 883 -32.36 -34.09 -3.64
N SER A 884 -32.94 -34.43 -2.48
CA SER A 884 -34.35 -34.80 -2.39
C SER A 884 -35.28 -33.65 -2.81
N LEU A 885 -34.98 -32.41 -2.38
CA LEU A 885 -35.74 -31.23 -2.81
C LEU A 885 -35.58 -30.94 -4.31
N LEU A 886 -34.37 -31.09 -4.86
CA LEU A 886 -34.12 -30.93 -6.29
C LEU A 886 -34.84 -31.98 -7.14
N MET A 887 -34.88 -33.24 -6.70
CA MET A 887 -35.66 -34.29 -7.36
C MET A 887 -37.15 -33.98 -7.34
N GLY A 888 -37.69 -33.53 -6.20
CA GLY A 888 -39.09 -33.12 -6.10
C GLY A 888 -39.42 -31.92 -6.98
N PHE A 889 -38.49 -30.98 -7.14
CA PHE A 889 -38.62 -29.86 -8.06
C PHE A 889 -38.56 -30.30 -9.53
N ALA A 890 -37.58 -31.12 -9.91
CA ALA A 890 -37.41 -31.65 -11.25
C ALA A 890 -38.62 -32.49 -11.71
N ASN A 891 -39.19 -33.29 -10.80
CA ASN A 891 -40.37 -34.12 -11.05
C ASN A 891 -41.71 -33.37 -10.88
N GLN A 892 -41.68 -32.05 -10.65
CA GLN A 892 -42.86 -31.20 -10.47
C GLN A 892 -43.76 -31.57 -9.28
N THR A 893 -43.27 -32.39 -8.34
CA THR A 893 -43.91 -32.62 -7.03
C THR A 893 -43.90 -31.34 -6.20
N ILE A 894 -42.84 -30.54 -6.35
CA ILE A 894 -42.70 -29.21 -5.78
C ILE A 894 -42.88 -28.17 -6.88
N LYS A 895 -43.76 -27.20 -6.65
CA LYS A 895 -44.07 -26.08 -7.56
C LYS A 895 -43.42 -24.78 -7.13
N LEU A 896 -42.99 -24.68 -5.87
CA LEU A 896 -42.25 -23.52 -5.38
C LEU A 896 -40.92 -23.35 -6.13
N PRO A 897 -40.55 -22.11 -6.51
CA PRO A 897 -39.24 -21.86 -7.11
C PRO A 897 -38.12 -22.10 -6.09
N LEU A 898 -36.91 -22.42 -6.57
CA LEU A 898 -35.79 -22.81 -5.69
C LEU A 898 -35.47 -21.79 -4.58
N HIS A 899 -35.57 -20.49 -4.83
CA HIS A 899 -35.32 -19.45 -3.81
C HIS A 899 -36.41 -19.43 -2.70
N ALA A 900 -37.63 -19.84 -3.03
CA ALA A 900 -38.69 -20.04 -2.05
C ALA A 900 -38.47 -21.34 -1.25
N LEU A 901 -37.94 -22.40 -1.86
CA LEU A 901 -37.54 -23.60 -1.12
C LEU A 901 -36.35 -23.34 -0.19
N ALA A 902 -35.35 -22.61 -0.66
CA ALA A 902 -34.23 -22.15 0.16
C ALA A 902 -34.72 -21.33 1.36
N THR A 903 -35.75 -20.49 1.17
CA THR A 903 -36.40 -19.75 2.28
C THR A 903 -36.89 -20.70 3.37
N LEU A 904 -37.61 -21.77 3.01
CA LEU A 904 -38.10 -22.77 3.97
C LEU A 904 -36.94 -23.54 4.60
N GLY A 905 -35.91 -23.87 3.84
CA GLY A 905 -34.68 -24.49 4.33
C GLY A 905 -33.94 -23.62 5.35
N ILE A 906 -33.90 -22.29 5.18
CA ILE A 906 -33.32 -21.36 6.15
C ILE A 906 -34.13 -21.37 7.45
N LEU A 907 -35.46 -21.28 7.36
CA LEU A 907 -36.33 -21.33 8.55
C LEU A 907 -36.15 -22.63 9.33
N ASP A 908 -36.05 -23.75 8.61
CA ASP A 908 -35.82 -25.07 9.19
C ASP A 908 -34.46 -25.14 9.88
N LEU A 909 -33.37 -24.72 9.21
CA LEU A 909 -32.03 -24.66 9.80
C LEU A 909 -32.03 -23.93 11.14
N LEU A 910 -32.55 -22.70 11.15
CA LEU A 910 -32.56 -21.86 12.34
C LEU A 910 -33.43 -22.41 13.46
N THR A 911 -34.54 -23.07 13.11
CA THR A 911 -35.45 -23.67 14.10
C THR A 911 -34.84 -24.92 14.73
N GLN A 912 -34.13 -25.74 13.96
CA GLN A 912 -33.47 -26.95 14.48
C GLN A 912 -32.23 -26.62 15.31
N LEU A 913 -31.55 -25.51 15.02
CA LEU A 913 -30.50 -24.94 15.87
C LEU A 913 -31.02 -24.32 17.18
N ASN A 914 -32.30 -24.50 17.52
CA ASN A 914 -32.93 -24.04 18.77
C ASN A 914 -32.82 -22.53 19.04
N LEU A 915 -32.68 -21.71 18.00
CA LEU A 915 -32.73 -20.25 18.12
C LEU A 915 -34.16 -19.78 18.38
N ASP A 916 -34.35 -18.89 19.36
CA ASP A 916 -35.63 -18.23 19.56
C ASP A 916 -35.95 -17.28 18.38
N LEU A 917 -37.23 -16.94 18.19
CA LEU A 917 -37.69 -16.11 17.06
C LEU A 917 -37.00 -14.75 16.97
N THR A 918 -36.65 -14.14 18.10
CA THR A 918 -35.97 -12.83 18.15
C THR A 918 -34.53 -12.99 17.68
N SER A 919 -33.84 -14.02 18.16
CA SER A 919 -32.48 -14.37 17.75
C SER A 919 -32.39 -14.69 16.25
N GLN A 920 -33.39 -15.41 15.70
CA GLN A 920 -33.48 -15.67 14.26
C GLN A 920 -33.66 -14.38 13.44
N LEU A 921 -34.52 -13.47 13.88
CA LEU A 921 -34.76 -12.19 13.21
C LEU A 921 -33.50 -11.30 13.22
N ASN A 922 -32.85 -11.19 14.38
CA ASN A 922 -31.62 -10.41 14.52
C ASN A 922 -30.53 -10.96 13.61
N LEU A 923 -30.33 -12.28 13.57
CA LEU A 923 -29.35 -12.91 12.69
C LEU A 923 -29.60 -12.55 11.23
N LEU A 924 -30.82 -12.78 10.71
CA LEU A 924 -31.11 -12.50 9.30
C LEU A 924 -31.03 -11.00 8.98
N GLU A 925 -31.37 -10.11 9.91
CA GLU A 925 -31.22 -8.67 9.71
C GLU A 925 -29.76 -8.26 9.47
N THR A 926 -28.80 -8.94 10.09
CA THR A 926 -27.36 -8.69 9.84
C THR A 926 -26.89 -9.08 8.43
N ILE A 927 -27.67 -9.90 7.70
CA ILE A 927 -27.31 -10.41 6.37
C ILE A 927 -28.06 -9.65 5.25
N ILE A 928 -29.06 -8.84 5.55
CA ILE A 928 -29.88 -8.19 4.51
C ILE A 928 -29.15 -6.97 3.94
N PHE A 929 -28.63 -7.10 2.72
CA PHE A 929 -27.88 -6.04 2.02
C PHE A 929 -28.74 -5.15 1.11
N ASP A 930 -29.79 -5.67 0.44
CA ASP A 930 -30.64 -4.88 -0.47
C ASP A 930 -32.14 -5.19 -0.34
N LYS A 931 -32.92 -4.20 0.11
CA LYS A 931 -34.38 -4.29 0.23
C LYS A 931 -35.10 -4.35 -1.13
N LYS A 932 -34.45 -4.01 -2.24
CA LYS A 932 -35.03 -4.08 -3.59
C LYS A 932 -35.30 -5.53 -4.02
N LEU A 933 -34.60 -6.51 -3.43
CA LEU A 933 -34.79 -7.94 -3.71
C LEU A 933 -36.10 -8.52 -3.16
N LEU A 934 -36.91 -7.72 -2.43
CA LEU A 934 -38.26 -8.12 -1.99
C LEU A 934 -39.26 -8.27 -3.14
N ALA A 935 -38.90 -7.84 -4.35
CA ALA A 935 -39.72 -7.98 -5.54
C ALA A 935 -40.09 -9.46 -5.81
N GLY A 936 -41.40 -9.73 -5.87
CA GLY A 936 -41.97 -11.07 -6.04
C GLY A 936 -42.41 -11.77 -4.74
N PHE A 937 -42.11 -11.22 -3.55
CA PHE A 937 -42.47 -11.89 -2.28
C PHE A 937 -43.97 -12.07 -2.11
N ARG A 938 -44.79 -11.13 -2.62
CA ARG A 938 -46.26 -11.20 -2.49
C ARG A 938 -46.86 -12.47 -3.11
N GLU A 939 -46.28 -12.95 -4.19
CA GLU A 939 -46.70 -14.16 -4.89
C GLU A 939 -46.53 -15.41 -4.01
N TRP A 940 -45.38 -15.51 -3.35
CA TRP A 940 -45.00 -16.68 -2.53
C TRP A 940 -45.32 -16.52 -1.05
N SER A 941 -45.81 -15.36 -0.63
CA SER A 941 -45.96 -15.05 0.80
C SER A 941 -46.94 -15.99 1.51
N HIS A 942 -48.07 -16.35 0.89
CA HIS A 942 -49.05 -17.25 1.50
C HIS A 942 -48.49 -18.67 1.68
N PRO A 943 -48.02 -19.38 0.63
CA PRO A 943 -47.48 -20.72 0.80
C PRO A 943 -46.28 -20.77 1.74
N LEU A 944 -45.35 -19.81 1.65
CA LEU A 944 -44.19 -19.73 2.54
C LEU A 944 -44.59 -19.52 4.01
N THR A 945 -45.61 -18.70 4.29
CA THR A 945 -46.08 -18.48 5.67
C THR A 945 -46.79 -19.71 6.21
N THR A 946 -47.55 -20.43 5.39
CA THR A 946 -48.27 -21.65 5.81
C THR A 946 -47.29 -22.76 6.18
N ILE A 947 -46.33 -23.07 5.31
CA ILE A 947 -45.32 -24.12 5.57
C ILE A 947 -44.36 -23.64 6.67
N GLY A 948 -43.93 -22.39 6.63
CA GLY A 948 -43.05 -21.80 7.64
C GLY A 948 -43.61 -21.87 9.06
N LYS A 949 -44.93 -21.75 9.25
CA LYS A 949 -45.57 -21.94 10.57
C LYS A 949 -45.39 -23.36 11.12
N LEU A 950 -45.47 -24.38 10.26
CA LEU A 950 -45.29 -25.78 10.65
C LEU A 950 -43.84 -26.02 11.06
N ILE A 951 -42.90 -25.53 10.23
CA ILE A 951 -41.46 -25.60 10.49
C ILE A 951 -41.13 -24.97 11.85
N ILE A 952 -41.51 -23.69 12.04
CA ILE A 952 -41.22 -22.92 13.26
C ILE A 952 -41.85 -23.57 14.51
N ALA A 953 -43.00 -24.20 14.35
CA ALA A 953 -43.68 -24.88 15.46
C ALA A 953 -43.23 -26.34 15.66
N LYS A 954 -42.29 -26.84 14.85
CA LYS A 954 -41.83 -28.24 14.84
C LYS A 954 -43.00 -29.24 14.77
N MET A 955 -44.03 -28.92 13.97
CA MET A 955 -45.22 -29.76 13.79
C MET A 955 -45.11 -30.67 12.56
N HIS A 956 -45.60 -31.90 12.67
CA HIS A 956 -45.76 -32.79 11.53
C HIS A 956 -46.94 -32.35 10.63
N PRO A 957 -46.85 -32.55 9.30
CA PRO A 957 -47.99 -32.36 8.41
C PRO A 957 -49.17 -33.26 8.83
N THR A 958 -50.36 -32.70 8.94
CA THR A 958 -51.62 -33.45 9.12
C THR A 958 -52.12 -33.99 7.77
N GLU A 959 -53.07 -34.94 7.77
CA GLU A 959 -53.67 -35.49 6.53
C GLU A 959 -54.29 -34.42 5.62
N ASP A 960 -54.69 -33.26 6.17
CA ASP A 960 -55.24 -32.12 5.42
C ASP A 960 -54.20 -31.25 4.67
N GLN A 961 -52.89 -31.52 4.80
CA GLN A 961 -51.81 -30.77 4.14
C GLN A 961 -51.59 -31.23 2.70
N SER A 962 -51.06 -30.35 1.83
CA SER A 962 -50.77 -30.73 0.44
C SER A 962 -49.63 -31.76 0.35
N GLU A 963 -49.67 -32.60 -0.67
CA GLU A 963 -48.60 -33.56 -1.00
C GLU A 963 -47.24 -32.87 -1.12
N GLU A 964 -47.20 -31.68 -1.74
CA GLU A 964 -46.02 -30.82 -1.81
C GLU A 964 -45.47 -30.45 -0.42
N THR A 965 -46.34 -30.08 0.53
CA THR A 965 -45.91 -29.71 1.88
C THR A 965 -45.34 -30.91 2.64
N SER A 966 -46.01 -32.06 2.54
CA SER A 966 -45.56 -33.30 3.17
C SER A 966 -44.20 -33.75 2.61
N PHE A 967 -44.01 -33.63 1.29
CA PHE A 967 -42.74 -33.94 0.64
C PHE A 967 -41.62 -33.01 1.13
N ILE A 968 -41.84 -31.69 1.11
CA ILE A 968 -40.85 -30.70 1.58
C ILE A 968 -40.44 -30.98 3.04
N MET A 969 -41.41 -31.19 3.93
CA MET A 969 -41.14 -31.46 5.34
C MET A 969 -40.39 -32.78 5.54
N ALA A 970 -40.73 -33.82 4.78
CA ALA A 970 -40.00 -35.10 4.80
C ALA A 970 -38.55 -34.93 4.34
N SER A 971 -38.31 -34.23 3.22
CA SER A 971 -36.96 -33.96 2.71
C SER A 971 -36.10 -33.17 3.72
N LEU A 972 -36.68 -32.16 4.38
CA LEU A 972 -36.00 -31.36 5.39
C LEU A 972 -35.63 -32.19 6.63
N SER A 973 -36.41 -33.22 6.96
CA SER A 973 -36.17 -34.04 8.15
C SER A 973 -34.88 -34.87 8.11
N TYR A 974 -34.33 -35.15 6.91
CA TYR A 974 -33.10 -35.94 6.77
C TYR A 974 -31.89 -35.34 7.50
N ARG A 975 -31.81 -34.02 7.59
CA ARG A 975 -30.70 -33.33 8.26
C ARG A 975 -30.92 -33.02 9.73
N HIS A 976 -32.13 -33.24 10.27
CA HIS A 976 -32.47 -32.80 11.63
C HIS A 976 -31.57 -33.39 12.72
N PRO A 977 -31.30 -34.70 12.79
CA PRO A 977 -30.52 -35.28 13.88
C PRO A 977 -29.09 -34.72 13.93
N LEU A 978 -28.39 -34.72 12.80
CA LEU A 978 -26.99 -34.26 12.71
C LEU A 978 -26.88 -32.74 12.86
N LEU A 979 -27.89 -31.98 12.42
CA LEU A 979 -27.93 -30.54 12.66
C LEU A 979 -28.12 -30.20 14.14
N GLN A 980 -28.97 -30.95 14.84
CA GLN A 980 -29.19 -30.76 16.28
C GLN A 980 -27.93 -31.12 17.08
N GLU A 981 -27.30 -32.25 16.77
CA GLU A 981 -26.04 -32.67 17.40
C GLU A 981 -24.92 -31.65 17.18
N TYR A 982 -24.76 -31.17 15.93
CA TYR A 982 -23.80 -30.12 15.63
C TYR A 982 -24.14 -28.81 16.38
N GLY A 983 -25.43 -28.44 16.44
CA GLY A 983 -25.93 -27.29 17.20
C GLY A 983 -25.56 -27.37 18.69
N GLU A 984 -25.83 -28.50 19.33
CA GLU A 984 -25.48 -28.75 20.73
C GLU A 984 -23.97 -28.62 20.96
N ARG A 985 -23.15 -29.15 20.04
CA ARG A 985 -21.69 -29.06 20.11
C ARG A 985 -21.20 -27.62 20.02
N ILE A 986 -21.66 -26.83 19.05
CA ILE A 986 -21.21 -25.44 18.89
C ILE A 986 -21.70 -24.53 20.03
N HIS A 987 -22.90 -24.76 20.57
CA HIS A 987 -23.39 -24.04 21.75
C HIS A 987 -22.60 -24.38 23.01
N MET A 988 -22.21 -25.65 23.17
CA MET A 988 -21.33 -26.06 24.27
C MET A 988 -19.96 -25.38 24.16
N LEU A 989 -19.35 -25.40 22.97
CA LEU A 989 -18.06 -24.75 22.75
C LEU A 989 -18.15 -23.23 22.92
N GLU A 990 -19.25 -22.60 22.52
CA GLU A 990 -19.50 -21.17 22.75
C GLU A 990 -19.56 -20.87 24.25
N SER A 991 -20.27 -21.67 25.04
CA SER A 991 -20.38 -21.50 26.49
C SER A 991 -19.05 -21.64 27.23
N GLN A 992 -18.06 -22.27 26.58
CA GLN A 992 -16.71 -22.49 27.08
C GLN A 992 -15.68 -21.51 26.51
N ASP A 993 -16.10 -20.57 25.64
CA ASP A 993 -15.24 -19.64 24.89
C ASP A 993 -14.17 -20.37 24.05
N GLN A 994 -14.55 -21.52 23.47
CA GLN A 994 -13.68 -22.40 22.69
C GLN A 994 -13.97 -22.39 21.18
N LEU A 995 -14.95 -21.61 20.72
CA LEU A 995 -15.22 -21.49 19.29
C LEU A 995 -14.12 -20.71 18.58
N SER A 996 -13.71 -21.21 17.42
CA SER A 996 -12.71 -20.55 16.57
C SER A 996 -13.22 -19.29 15.86
N CYS A 997 -14.53 -19.07 15.82
CA CYS A 997 -15.17 -17.88 15.26
C CYS A 997 -16.51 -17.61 15.95
N PRO A 998 -17.09 -16.39 15.82
CA PRO A 998 -18.37 -16.06 16.43
C PRO A 998 -19.49 -16.99 15.96
N LEU A 999 -20.36 -17.43 16.87
CA LEU A 999 -21.46 -18.36 16.57
C LEU A 999 -22.32 -17.92 15.39
N GLN A 1000 -22.64 -16.62 15.30
CA GLN A 1000 -23.41 -16.06 14.19
C GLN A 1000 -22.75 -16.30 12.82
N SER A 1001 -21.41 -16.27 12.75
CA SER A 1001 -20.66 -16.56 11.52
C SER A 1001 -20.79 -18.02 11.08
N ILE A 1002 -20.91 -18.94 12.04
CA ILE A 1002 -21.17 -20.36 11.76
C ILE A 1002 -22.56 -20.49 11.13
N TYR A 1003 -23.58 -19.84 11.71
CA TYR A 1003 -24.93 -19.86 11.15
C TYR A 1003 -25.02 -19.29 9.74
N HIS A 1004 -24.33 -18.18 9.47
CA HIS A 1004 -24.24 -17.62 8.11
C HIS A 1004 -23.61 -18.62 7.14
N SER A 1005 -22.56 -19.32 7.57
CA SER A 1005 -21.90 -20.34 6.74
C SER A 1005 -22.83 -21.52 6.45
N LEU A 1006 -23.63 -21.97 7.43
CA LEU A 1006 -24.61 -23.05 7.22
C LEU A 1006 -25.72 -22.64 6.24
N ILE A 1007 -26.26 -21.42 6.39
CA ILE A 1007 -27.25 -20.86 5.45
C ILE A 1007 -26.65 -20.82 4.04
N HIS A 1008 -25.45 -20.25 3.90
CA HIS A 1008 -24.78 -20.11 2.62
C HIS A 1008 -24.54 -21.47 1.94
N MET A 1009 -24.00 -22.45 2.67
CA MET A 1009 -23.72 -23.77 2.10
C MET A 1009 -24.99 -24.56 1.74
N SER A 1010 -26.08 -24.38 2.50
CA SER A 1010 -27.38 -24.98 2.18
C SER A 1010 -27.98 -24.35 0.91
N CYS A 1011 -27.93 -23.02 0.79
CA CYS A 1011 -28.29 -22.30 -0.44
C CYS A 1011 -27.42 -22.72 -1.63
N ASN A 1012 -26.10 -22.88 -1.42
CA ASN A 1012 -25.15 -23.30 -2.45
C ASN A 1012 -25.56 -24.66 -3.04
N ARG A 1013 -25.78 -25.68 -2.20
CA ARG A 1013 -26.13 -27.03 -2.67
C ARG A 1013 -27.46 -27.07 -3.43
N LEU A 1014 -28.43 -26.25 -3.03
CA LEU A 1014 -29.75 -26.17 -3.66
C LEU A 1014 -29.75 -25.36 -4.96
N MET A 1015 -29.12 -24.19 -4.99
CA MET A 1015 -29.32 -23.17 -6.04
C MET A 1015 -28.06 -22.75 -6.80
N GLY A 1016 -26.89 -23.22 -6.41
CA GLY A 1016 -25.61 -22.79 -7.00
C GLY A 1016 -25.02 -21.55 -6.33
N THR A 1017 -24.07 -20.91 -7.03
CA THR A 1017 -23.23 -19.82 -6.49
C THR A 1017 -23.77 -18.42 -6.77
N ASP A 1018 -25.09 -18.25 -6.92
CA ASP A 1018 -25.74 -16.98 -7.28
C ASP A 1018 -26.06 -16.16 -6.01
N PRO A 1019 -25.33 -15.06 -5.72
CA PRO A 1019 -25.50 -14.30 -4.49
C PRO A 1019 -26.86 -13.58 -4.40
N ASP A 1020 -27.44 -13.18 -5.55
CA ASP A 1020 -28.72 -12.46 -5.57
C ASP A 1020 -29.87 -13.39 -5.18
N LYS A 1021 -29.82 -14.66 -5.63
CA LYS A 1021 -30.79 -15.69 -5.22
C LYS A 1021 -30.70 -16.00 -3.73
N GLU A 1022 -29.49 -16.10 -3.19
CA GLU A 1022 -29.26 -16.32 -1.76
C GLU A 1022 -29.81 -15.17 -0.92
N ASN A 1023 -29.42 -13.92 -1.23
CA ASN A 1023 -29.89 -12.72 -0.55
C ASN A 1023 -31.41 -12.60 -0.59
N LYS A 1024 -32.02 -12.98 -1.72
CA LYS A 1024 -33.48 -13.01 -1.88
C LYS A 1024 -34.15 -14.03 -0.96
N ALA A 1025 -33.60 -15.24 -0.84
CA ALA A 1025 -34.13 -16.28 0.05
C ALA A 1025 -34.04 -15.87 1.53
N ILE A 1026 -32.92 -15.28 1.94
CA ILE A 1026 -32.69 -14.74 3.29
C ILE A 1026 -33.71 -13.65 3.62
N LEU A 1027 -33.90 -12.71 2.70
CA LEU A 1027 -34.88 -11.62 2.86
C LEU A 1027 -36.31 -12.17 2.98
N TYR A 1028 -36.68 -13.18 2.19
CA TYR A 1028 -37.99 -13.82 2.28
C TYR A 1028 -38.18 -14.53 3.64
N ALA A 1029 -37.14 -15.21 4.15
CA ALA A 1029 -37.17 -15.89 5.45
C ALA A 1029 -37.41 -14.88 6.58
N TYR A 1030 -36.72 -13.75 6.56
CA TYR A 1030 -36.90 -12.64 7.50
C TYR A 1030 -38.35 -12.11 7.51
N HIS A 1031 -38.95 -11.95 6.33
CA HIS A 1031 -40.35 -11.49 6.23
C HIS A 1031 -41.37 -12.54 6.68
N VAL A 1032 -41.12 -13.83 6.44
CA VAL A 1032 -41.97 -14.91 6.96
C VAL A 1032 -41.91 -14.95 8.49
N LEU A 1033 -40.71 -14.89 9.08
CA LEU A 1033 -40.54 -14.84 10.54
C LEU A 1033 -41.27 -13.67 11.18
N ASN A 1034 -41.17 -12.47 10.59
CA ASN A 1034 -41.90 -11.30 11.07
C ASN A 1034 -43.42 -11.51 11.06
N LYS A 1035 -43.97 -12.12 10.00
CA LYS A 1035 -45.40 -12.42 9.92
C LYS A 1035 -45.85 -13.44 10.96
N VAL A 1036 -45.04 -14.48 11.20
CA VAL A 1036 -45.34 -15.52 12.19
C VAL A 1036 -45.23 -14.97 13.61
N SER A 1037 -44.22 -14.14 13.89
CA SER A 1037 -44.03 -13.46 15.17
C SER A 1037 -45.19 -12.51 15.50
N ALA A 1038 -45.59 -11.66 14.54
CA ALA A 1038 -46.73 -10.76 14.70
C ALA A 1038 -48.07 -11.50 14.92
N ALA A 1039 -48.24 -12.68 14.31
CA ALA A 1039 -49.41 -13.53 14.53
C ALA A 1039 -49.43 -14.17 15.93
N LYS A 1040 -48.27 -14.53 16.49
CA LYS A 1040 -48.16 -14.99 17.89
C LYS A 1040 -48.48 -13.85 18.85
N GLN A 1041 -47.92 -12.64 18.66
CA GLN A 1041 -48.21 -11.49 19.53
C GLN A 1041 -49.71 -11.13 19.56
N LYS A 1042 -50.39 -11.15 18.40
CA LYS A 1042 -51.85 -10.93 18.31
C LYS A 1042 -52.71 -12.04 18.92
N ALA A 1043 -52.17 -13.23 19.15
CA ALA A 1043 -52.87 -14.32 19.83
C ALA A 1043 -52.64 -14.30 21.36
N PHE A 1044 -51.65 -13.54 21.83
CA PHE A 1044 -51.34 -13.33 23.25
C PHE A 1044 -51.95 -12.04 23.83
N THR A 1045 -52.35 -11.08 23.00
CA THR A 1045 -53.20 -9.92 23.33
C THR A 1045 -54.66 -10.22 23.03
#